data_AF-A0A8T5LXL7-F1
#
_entry.id   AF-A0A8T5LXL7-F1
#
_cell.length_a   1.000
_cell.length_b   1.000
_cell.length_c   1.000
_cell.angle_alpha   90.00
_cell.angle_beta   90.00
_cell.angle_gamma   90.00
#
_symmetry.space_group_name_H-M   'P 1'
#
loop_
_entity.id
_entity.type
_entity.pdbx_description
1 polymer ?
#
loop_
_entity_poly.entity_id
_entity_poly.type
_entity_poly.pdbx_seq_one_letter_code
_entity_poly.pdbx_strand_id
1 'polypeptide(L)'
;FKPLSKIAPGDKIVSLHDNACSTVQGSIEWQSFIKKCDKNTYLFAHGLSAKLKRTRLNFNKSQRAFAHWLGCSQGNYSSYESDKRPIPLCLLKKINLVPKKISSQNEKALVSNPFPLKITAPLARILAKLIGDGSLDREKVKRENCFDFRYTNTNPDLIEEFVQDVEKVFKTRSRIYYRPENEKVSVKVPVVMGRMPAVVGRIVSILFPDVLNKLPWKKLPNALFPDFVGAFFDDEGHVTKKESKLFLSNTNHQTLRVLQKMLKTLNIESSLDTKQHKLHVRRRQSLFNFLEKIPVTSVKKKQRLMDIISTHYKYGAKNRPLFVFEKQLLAVLKEPKTTAELAGIFGVSKSSIVSRIRKLRKERKVKKLVDGNNKDVPRTIQYGSLVDLSNSGYSILEEQAIKPKLVTKTVKRIENIPLPPAVYDITNSLEHPAFVLANNVIAHNSTRHEIIQKLYYRQYISGLKSIEPNEIAFAVISSLEKHCKTVTEPKMTAELEAEMDEIAVGKKPKDSVVLESRNVLLKVLEQLLKDKNEIATELRQGLRQDSIVGKCTDASCEGELIIRHGKTGKRFLGCTKYPKCTVTYPLPQKGKLIVLNKECETCQAPMIRLINQRSAFAMCINHNCATKEEWKKRAAEKKAKALQKPATKKAPKKTATTKAKTTRKKKKN
;
A
#
# COMPACT_ATOMS: atom_id res chain seq x y z
N PHE A 1 -9.69 -24.75 9.52
CA PHE A 1 -8.85 -23.97 8.59
C PHE A 1 -8.29 -24.91 7.55
N LYS A 2 -8.39 -24.57 6.27
CA LYS A 2 -7.78 -25.32 5.17
C LYS A 2 -6.57 -24.51 4.65
N PRO A 3 -5.52 -25.15 4.11
CA PRO A 3 -4.48 -24.47 3.34
C PRO A 3 -5.11 -23.60 2.25
N LEU A 4 -4.50 -22.45 1.91
CA LEU A 4 -4.98 -21.56 0.83
C LEU A 4 -5.18 -22.34 -0.49
N SER A 5 -4.32 -23.32 -0.74
CA SER A 5 -4.37 -24.25 -1.88
C SER A 5 -5.56 -25.21 -1.89
N LYS A 6 -6.32 -25.33 -0.80
CA LYS A 6 -7.47 -26.22 -0.65
C LYS A 6 -8.80 -25.46 -0.46
N ILE A 7 -8.81 -24.15 -0.71
CA ILE A 7 -10.03 -23.34 -0.67
C ILE A 7 -10.85 -23.63 -1.94
N ALA A 8 -12.16 -23.81 -1.78
CA ALA A 8 -13.10 -23.98 -2.88
C ALA A 8 -14.22 -22.93 -2.83
N PRO A 9 -14.92 -22.64 -3.95
CA PRO A 9 -16.19 -21.91 -3.91
C PRO A 9 -17.15 -22.56 -2.89
N GLY A 10 -17.79 -21.74 -2.05
CA GLY A 10 -18.60 -22.21 -0.92
C GLY A 10 -17.88 -22.29 0.42
N ASP A 11 -16.53 -22.31 0.45
CA ASP A 11 -15.79 -22.21 1.70
C ASP A 11 -15.97 -20.83 2.36
N LYS A 12 -15.88 -20.82 3.69
CA LYS A 12 -16.04 -19.62 4.53
C LYS A 12 -14.67 -19.00 4.84
N ILE A 13 -14.40 -17.82 4.29
CA ILE A 13 -13.18 -17.04 4.60
C ILE A 13 -13.46 -16.08 5.75
N VAL A 14 -12.62 -16.19 6.74
CA VAL A 14 -12.36 -15.22 7.80
C VAL A 14 -12.18 -13.78 7.27
N SER A 15 -12.99 -12.84 7.76
CA SER A 15 -12.85 -11.41 7.53
C SER A 15 -12.62 -10.71 8.87
N LEU A 16 -11.55 -9.92 8.95
CA LEU A 16 -11.26 -9.01 10.08
C LEU A 16 -12.22 -7.82 10.15
N HIS A 17 -13.09 -7.70 9.15
CA HIS A 17 -14.10 -6.67 9.08
C HIS A 17 -15.45 -7.35 9.06
N ASP A 18 -16.23 -7.12 10.12
CA ASP A 18 -17.62 -6.81 9.85
C ASP A 18 -17.55 -5.71 8.79
N ASN A 19 -18.16 -5.95 7.64
CA ASN A 19 -18.72 -4.82 6.93
C ASN A 19 -19.74 -4.26 7.93
N ALA A 20 -19.28 -3.42 8.88
CA ALA A 20 -20.10 -2.46 9.56
C ALA A 20 -20.83 -1.81 8.41
N CYS A 21 -22.10 -2.20 8.31
CA CYS A 21 -23.00 -1.76 7.28
C CYS A 21 -22.72 -0.28 7.13
N SER A 22 -22.32 0.16 5.93
CA SER A 22 -22.04 1.54 5.59
C SER A 22 -23.34 2.32 5.60
N THR A 23 -24.03 2.29 6.74
CA THR A 23 -25.19 3.08 7.07
C THR A 23 -24.70 4.50 7.08
N VAL A 24 -25.04 5.19 6.01
CA VAL A 24 -24.74 6.60 5.84
C VAL A 24 -25.56 7.33 6.89
N GLN A 25 -24.88 7.95 7.86
CA GLN A 25 -25.52 8.69 8.96
C GLN A 25 -25.76 10.17 8.58
N GLY A 26 -25.79 10.45 7.27
CA GLY A 26 -25.89 11.78 6.66
C GLY A 26 -24.84 12.03 5.57
N SER A 27 -24.97 13.15 4.87
CA SER A 27 -24.02 13.61 3.87
C SER A 27 -23.72 15.10 4.03
N ILE A 28 -22.51 15.50 3.63
CA ILE A 28 -22.16 16.90 3.44
C ILE A 28 -22.33 17.20 1.94
N GLU A 29 -23.27 18.06 1.62
CA GLU A 29 -23.54 18.46 0.24
C GLU A 29 -22.50 19.44 -0.31
N TRP A 30 -22.29 19.40 -1.62
CA TRP A 30 -21.37 20.30 -2.33
C TRP A 30 -21.62 21.78 -2.00
N GLN A 31 -22.90 22.18 -1.94
CA GLN A 31 -23.30 23.55 -1.64
C GLN A 31 -22.94 24.00 -0.22
N SER A 32 -22.98 23.08 0.75
CA SER A 32 -22.56 23.37 2.13
C SER A 32 -21.04 23.56 2.22
N PHE A 33 -20.29 22.74 1.47
CA PHE A 33 -18.83 22.86 1.39
C PHE A 33 -18.39 24.16 0.70
N ILE A 34 -18.95 24.47 -0.47
CA ILE A 34 -18.50 25.61 -1.25
C ILE A 34 -18.77 26.95 -0.58
N LYS A 35 -19.82 27.02 0.27
CA LYS A 35 -20.10 28.21 1.09
C LYS A 35 -18.96 28.55 2.06
N LYS A 36 -18.20 27.53 2.50
CA LYS A 36 -17.02 27.67 3.37
C LYS A 36 -15.73 28.02 2.61
N CYS A 37 -15.73 27.91 1.27
CA CYS A 37 -14.56 28.24 0.46
C CYS A 37 -14.45 29.75 0.23
N ASP A 38 -13.25 30.28 0.36
CA ASP A 38 -12.88 31.67 0.14
C ASP A 38 -11.68 31.79 -0.83
N LYS A 39 -11.16 33.01 -1.01
CA LYS A 39 -10.00 33.26 -1.88
C LYS A 39 -8.71 32.59 -1.37
N ASN A 40 -8.59 32.40 -0.06
CA ASN A 40 -7.44 31.80 0.61
C ASN A 40 -7.54 30.27 0.70
N THR A 41 -8.58 29.70 0.11
CA THR A 41 -8.81 28.26 0.10
C THR A 41 -7.95 27.55 -0.95
N TYR A 42 -7.44 28.22 -2.01
CA TYR A 42 -6.64 27.66 -3.13
C TYR A 42 -7.01 26.22 -3.54
N LEU A 43 -8.31 25.96 -3.68
CA LEU A 43 -8.84 24.78 -4.35
C LEU A 43 -9.34 25.21 -5.72
N PHE A 44 -9.07 24.39 -6.73
CA PHE A 44 -9.40 24.70 -8.11
C PHE A 44 -10.19 23.57 -8.77
N ALA A 45 -11.16 23.95 -9.57
CA ALA A 45 -12.08 23.10 -10.30
C ALA A 45 -11.60 22.92 -11.75
N HIS A 46 -11.70 21.69 -12.23
CA HIS A 46 -11.29 21.31 -13.58
C HIS A 46 -12.47 20.77 -14.39
N GLY A 47 -12.44 20.98 -15.71
CA GLY A 47 -13.43 20.43 -16.65
C GLY A 47 -14.81 21.10 -16.60
N LEU A 48 -14.87 22.38 -16.21
CA LEU A 48 -16.11 23.16 -16.13
C LEU A 48 -16.20 24.28 -17.18
N SER A 49 -15.18 24.49 -18.00
CA SER A 49 -15.02 25.62 -18.92
C SER A 49 -16.21 25.78 -19.88
N ALA A 50 -16.65 24.68 -20.51
CA ALA A 50 -17.84 24.67 -21.37
C ALA A 50 -19.16 24.96 -20.60
N LYS A 51 -19.30 24.44 -19.38
CA LYS A 51 -20.48 24.71 -18.53
C LYS A 51 -20.50 26.15 -18.04
N LEU A 52 -19.34 26.72 -17.73
CA LEU A 52 -19.19 28.11 -17.32
C LEU A 52 -19.58 29.05 -18.48
N LYS A 53 -19.14 28.74 -19.71
CA LYS A 53 -19.54 29.46 -20.93
C LYS A 53 -21.06 29.45 -21.12
N ARG A 54 -21.68 28.25 -21.07
CA ARG A 54 -23.14 28.11 -21.18
C ARG A 54 -23.87 28.91 -20.10
N THR A 55 -23.39 28.86 -18.86
CA THR A 55 -24.02 29.59 -17.76
C THR A 55 -23.98 31.09 -18.01
N ARG A 56 -22.84 31.65 -18.44
CA ARG A 56 -22.75 33.08 -18.80
C ARG A 56 -23.73 33.47 -19.91
N LEU A 57 -23.84 32.63 -20.94
CA LEU A 57 -24.77 32.87 -22.05
C LEU A 57 -26.23 32.85 -21.57
N ASN A 58 -26.60 31.95 -20.66
CA ASN A 58 -27.94 31.90 -20.07
C ASN A 58 -28.29 33.16 -19.27
N PHE A 59 -27.29 33.82 -18.65
CA PHE A 59 -27.49 35.10 -17.97
C PHE A 59 -27.53 36.29 -18.93
N ASN A 60 -27.35 36.07 -20.24
CA ASN A 60 -27.25 37.09 -21.28
C ASN A 60 -26.22 38.18 -20.95
N LYS A 61 -25.04 37.78 -20.43
CA LYS A 61 -23.96 38.72 -20.04
C LYS A 61 -22.72 38.58 -20.92
N SER A 62 -22.08 39.72 -21.20
CA SER A 62 -20.73 39.76 -21.76
C SER A 62 -19.71 39.16 -20.78
N GLN A 63 -18.53 38.76 -21.25
CA GLN A 63 -17.48 38.25 -20.37
C GLN A 63 -17.09 39.25 -19.28
N ARG A 64 -17.04 40.54 -19.61
CA ARG A 64 -16.70 41.61 -18.66
C ARG A 64 -17.77 41.74 -17.57
N ALA A 65 -19.05 41.79 -17.96
CA ALA A 65 -20.16 41.90 -17.01
C ALA A 65 -20.28 40.66 -16.11
N PHE A 66 -20.07 39.46 -16.66
CA PHE A 66 -20.14 38.22 -15.90
C PHE A 66 -18.95 38.04 -14.95
N ALA A 67 -17.74 38.43 -15.37
CA ALA A 67 -16.55 38.43 -14.52
C ALA A 67 -16.71 39.38 -13.33
N HIS A 68 -17.22 40.59 -13.57
CA HIS A 68 -17.52 41.55 -12.51
C HIS A 68 -18.54 40.99 -11.50
N TRP A 69 -19.62 40.39 -12.00
CA TRP A 69 -20.63 39.73 -11.15
C TRP A 69 -20.05 38.57 -10.32
N LEU A 70 -19.17 37.77 -10.90
CA LEU A 70 -18.44 36.69 -10.20
C LEU A 70 -17.42 37.21 -9.17
N GLY A 71 -16.98 38.46 -9.29
CA GLY A 71 -15.93 39.05 -8.45
C GLY A 71 -14.52 38.69 -8.90
N CYS A 72 -14.29 38.54 -10.21
CA CYS A 72 -12.97 38.32 -10.81
C CYS A 72 -12.71 39.25 -12.00
N SER A 73 -11.44 39.35 -12.44
CA SER A 73 -11.08 40.17 -13.61
C SER A 73 -11.49 39.48 -14.91
N GLN A 74 -11.80 40.26 -15.94
CA GLN A 74 -12.19 39.73 -17.26
C GLN A 74 -11.11 38.84 -17.88
N GLY A 75 -9.82 39.17 -17.74
CA GLY A 75 -8.72 38.33 -18.25
C GLY A 75 -8.63 36.97 -17.55
N ASN A 76 -8.86 36.93 -16.23
CA ASN A 76 -8.92 35.67 -15.49
C ASN A 76 -10.13 34.85 -15.91
N TYR A 77 -11.31 35.49 -16.03
CA TYR A 77 -12.52 34.83 -16.50
C TYR A 77 -12.35 34.25 -17.91
N SER A 78 -11.76 35.00 -18.84
CA SER A 78 -11.46 34.50 -20.19
C SER A 78 -10.57 33.26 -20.15
N SER A 79 -9.60 33.21 -19.24
CA SER A 79 -8.72 32.05 -19.07
C SER A 79 -9.46 30.82 -18.52
N TYR A 80 -10.46 31.03 -17.66
CA TYR A 80 -11.34 29.98 -17.14
C TYR A 80 -12.27 29.44 -18.23
N GLU A 81 -12.85 30.33 -19.05
CA GLU A 81 -13.76 29.93 -20.14
C GLU A 81 -13.01 29.18 -21.26
N SER A 82 -11.73 29.52 -21.49
CA SER A 82 -10.88 28.89 -22.50
C SER A 82 -10.04 27.70 -21.99
N ASP A 83 -10.28 27.22 -20.77
CA ASP A 83 -9.55 26.11 -20.14
C ASP A 83 -8.03 26.32 -20.00
N LYS A 84 -7.56 27.57 -20.04
CA LYS A 84 -6.13 27.92 -19.88
C LYS A 84 -5.69 27.91 -18.41
N ARG A 85 -6.62 28.11 -17.48
CA ARG A 85 -6.40 28.09 -16.04
C ARG A 85 -7.57 27.40 -15.34
N PRO A 86 -7.32 26.66 -14.26
CA PRO A 86 -8.39 26.04 -13.50
C PRO A 86 -9.17 27.09 -12.69
N ILE A 87 -10.43 26.79 -12.40
CA ILE A 87 -11.37 27.77 -11.82
C ILE A 87 -11.29 27.72 -10.29
N PRO A 88 -10.99 28.82 -9.59
CA PRO A 88 -11.06 28.85 -8.12
C PRO A 88 -12.44 28.44 -7.60
N LEU A 89 -12.50 27.51 -6.63
CA LEU A 89 -13.77 27.00 -6.09
C LEU A 89 -14.65 28.09 -5.47
N CYS A 90 -14.07 29.14 -4.90
CA CYS A 90 -14.81 30.25 -4.31
C CYS A 90 -15.66 31.03 -5.32
N LEU A 91 -15.28 31.06 -6.60
CA LEU A 91 -16.07 31.71 -7.66
C LEU A 91 -17.33 30.90 -8.00
N LEU A 92 -17.29 29.59 -7.80
CA LEU A 92 -18.45 28.72 -7.99
C LEU A 92 -19.48 28.90 -6.87
N LYS A 93 -19.23 29.67 -5.80
CA LYS A 93 -20.24 29.91 -4.75
C LYS A 93 -21.50 30.61 -5.28
N LYS A 94 -21.35 31.47 -6.29
CA LYS A 94 -22.46 32.18 -6.93
C LYS A 94 -23.12 31.37 -8.05
N ILE A 95 -22.53 30.24 -8.46
CA ILE A 95 -22.97 29.45 -9.61
C ILE A 95 -23.15 28.00 -9.20
N ASN A 96 -24.32 27.42 -9.44
CA ASN A 96 -24.60 26.02 -9.08
C ASN A 96 -23.92 25.00 -10.03
N LEU A 97 -22.58 25.01 -10.09
CA LEU A 97 -21.77 24.07 -10.87
C LEU A 97 -20.96 23.19 -9.93
N VAL A 98 -20.95 21.88 -10.24
CA VAL A 98 -20.18 20.87 -9.52
C VAL A 98 -19.09 20.32 -10.44
N PRO A 99 -17.79 20.47 -10.10
CA PRO A 99 -16.70 19.94 -10.89
C PRO A 99 -16.58 18.43 -10.74
N LYS A 100 -16.04 17.75 -11.77
CA LYS A 100 -15.70 16.33 -11.67
C LYS A 100 -14.39 16.09 -10.93
N LYS A 101 -13.43 17.01 -11.08
CA LYS A 101 -12.09 16.92 -10.48
C LYS A 101 -11.71 18.23 -9.78
N ILE A 102 -10.98 18.09 -8.69
CA ILE A 102 -10.50 19.18 -7.84
C ILE A 102 -8.99 19.05 -7.69
N SER A 103 -8.27 20.17 -7.74
CA SER A 103 -6.84 20.25 -7.39
C SER A 103 -6.62 21.28 -6.28
N SER A 104 -5.42 21.24 -5.71
CA SER A 104 -4.88 22.34 -4.88
C SER A 104 -3.92 23.18 -5.73
N GLN A 105 -2.98 23.88 -5.09
CA GLN A 105 -1.93 24.65 -5.77
C GLN A 105 -1.10 23.82 -6.76
N ASN A 106 -0.93 22.53 -6.52
CA ASN A 106 -0.37 21.64 -7.54
C ASN A 106 -1.47 21.17 -8.50
N GLU A 107 -1.62 21.87 -9.62
CA GLU A 107 -2.64 21.61 -10.64
C GLU A 107 -2.54 20.22 -11.27
N LYS A 108 -1.37 19.55 -11.18
CA LYS A 108 -1.17 18.18 -11.69
C LYS A 108 -1.73 17.11 -10.75
N ALA A 109 -1.90 17.42 -9.47
CA ALA A 109 -2.43 16.50 -8.46
C ALA A 109 -3.96 16.60 -8.40
N LEU A 110 -4.63 15.91 -9.34
CA LEU A 110 -6.08 15.90 -9.47
C LEU A 110 -6.71 14.81 -8.60
N VAL A 111 -7.77 15.17 -7.87
CA VAL A 111 -8.60 14.24 -7.09
C VAL A 111 -10.03 14.30 -7.60
N SER A 112 -10.72 13.16 -7.64
CA SER A 112 -12.15 13.09 -7.95
C SER A 112 -12.96 13.89 -6.93
N ASN A 113 -14.00 14.59 -7.36
CA ASN A 113 -14.87 15.30 -6.43
C ASN A 113 -15.52 14.32 -5.44
N PRO A 114 -15.26 14.44 -4.12
CA PRO A 114 -15.77 13.50 -3.13
C PRO A 114 -17.21 13.80 -2.69
N PHE A 115 -17.83 14.89 -3.17
CA PHE A 115 -19.16 15.31 -2.78
C PHE A 115 -20.29 14.62 -3.58
N PRO A 116 -21.45 14.29 -2.96
CA PRO A 116 -21.78 14.45 -1.55
C PRO A 116 -20.93 13.54 -0.66
N LEU A 117 -20.30 14.13 0.37
CA LEU A 117 -19.38 13.41 1.24
C LEU A 117 -20.18 12.66 2.29
N LYS A 118 -20.24 11.33 2.15
CA LYS A 118 -21.01 10.46 3.03
C LYS A 118 -20.36 10.37 4.42
N ILE A 119 -21.13 10.65 5.46
CA ILE A 119 -20.70 10.49 6.86
C ILE A 119 -20.84 9.00 7.21
N THR A 120 -19.71 8.31 7.25
CA THR A 120 -19.63 6.85 7.39
C THR A 120 -18.56 6.46 8.42
N ALA A 121 -18.55 5.19 8.84
CA ALA A 121 -17.53 4.63 9.73
C ALA A 121 -16.07 4.90 9.28
N PRO A 122 -15.69 4.71 7.99
CA PRO A 122 -14.37 5.12 7.48
C PRO A 122 -14.01 6.58 7.76
N LEU A 123 -14.96 7.51 7.60
CA LEU A 123 -14.70 8.93 7.91
C LEU A 123 -14.42 9.11 9.40
N ALA A 124 -15.22 8.49 10.28
CA ALA A 124 -15.02 8.57 11.73
C ALA A 124 -13.63 8.05 12.14
N ARG A 125 -13.19 6.93 11.58
CA ARG A 125 -11.85 6.37 11.84
C ARG A 125 -10.72 7.27 11.34
N ILE A 126 -10.84 7.86 10.14
CA ILE A 126 -9.86 8.84 9.64
C ILE A 126 -9.73 10.00 10.63
N LEU A 127 -10.85 10.58 11.07
CA LEU A 127 -10.82 11.71 11.99
C LEU A 127 -10.17 11.33 13.33
N ALA A 128 -10.47 10.13 13.87
CA ALA A 128 -9.88 9.62 15.10
C ALA A 128 -8.35 9.47 14.98
N LYS A 129 -7.86 8.82 13.92
CA LYS A 129 -6.43 8.61 13.66
C LYS A 129 -5.67 9.92 13.43
N LEU A 130 -6.31 10.90 12.78
CA LEU A 130 -5.74 12.24 12.63
C LEU A 130 -5.59 12.98 13.97
N ILE A 131 -6.49 12.72 14.93
CA ILE A 131 -6.44 13.31 16.27
C ILE A 131 -5.44 12.58 17.18
N GLY A 132 -5.30 11.26 17.07
CA GLY A 132 -4.26 10.47 17.73
C GLY A 132 -2.87 10.75 17.14
N ASP A 133 -2.24 9.72 16.54
CA ASP A 133 -0.87 9.79 16.00
C ASP A 133 -0.73 10.57 14.68
N GLY A 134 -1.82 11.09 14.13
CA GLY A 134 -1.78 11.94 12.94
C GLY A 134 -0.96 13.21 13.18
N SER A 135 -0.15 13.60 12.21
CA SER A 135 0.61 14.85 12.21
C SER A 135 0.23 15.71 11.01
N LEU A 136 0.23 17.02 11.23
CA LEU A 136 0.13 18.03 10.19
C LEU A 136 1.33 18.95 10.33
N ASP A 137 2.12 19.06 9.26
CA ASP A 137 3.26 19.97 9.21
C ASP A 137 2.79 21.43 9.14
N ARG A 138 2.63 22.06 10.31
CA ARG A 138 2.11 23.43 10.45
C ARG A 138 3.05 24.47 9.85
N GLU A 139 4.35 24.23 9.86
CA GLU A 139 5.32 25.13 9.23
C GLU A 139 5.18 25.12 7.71
N LYS A 140 5.02 23.93 7.14
CA LYS A 140 4.77 23.77 5.71
C LYS A 140 3.42 24.32 5.28
N VAL A 141 2.41 24.26 6.15
CA VAL A 141 1.14 24.98 5.93
C VAL A 141 1.38 26.50 5.89
N LYS A 142 2.19 27.07 6.79
CA LYS A 142 2.47 28.52 6.78
C LYS A 142 3.33 28.96 5.58
N ARG A 143 4.40 28.22 5.27
CA ARG A 143 5.39 28.58 4.24
C ARG A 143 4.94 28.25 2.82
N GLU A 144 4.36 27.06 2.64
CA GLU A 144 4.04 26.51 1.32
C GLU A 144 2.53 26.31 1.10
N ASN A 145 1.69 26.64 2.09
CA ASN A 145 0.25 26.37 2.04
C ASN A 145 -0.08 24.89 1.73
N CYS A 146 0.77 23.97 2.17
CA CYS A 146 0.61 22.54 1.87
C CYS A 146 0.06 21.80 3.09
N PHE A 147 -1.15 21.24 2.98
CA PHE A 147 -1.80 20.45 4.03
C PHE A 147 -1.33 18.99 4.00
N ASP A 148 -0.09 18.78 4.42
CA ASP A 148 0.58 17.48 4.42
C ASP A 148 0.23 16.68 5.67
N PHE A 149 -0.95 16.05 5.68
CA PHE A 149 -1.35 15.13 6.75
C PHE A 149 -0.68 13.78 6.60
N ARG A 150 -0.08 13.32 7.70
CA ARG A 150 0.62 12.05 7.81
C ARG A 150 0.08 11.30 9.01
N TYR A 151 -0.22 10.03 8.83
CA TYR A 151 -0.52 9.13 9.94
C TYR A 151 0.61 8.12 10.04
N THR A 152 1.14 7.95 11.24
CA THR A 152 2.38 7.24 11.48
C THR A 152 2.18 6.26 12.62
N ASN A 153 2.47 4.98 12.41
CA ASN A 153 2.26 3.94 13.41
C ASN A 153 3.28 2.81 13.22
N THR A 154 3.55 2.07 14.28
CA THR A 154 4.38 0.85 14.24
C THR A 154 3.58 -0.36 13.79
N ASN A 155 2.24 -0.33 13.87
CA ASN A 155 1.37 -1.38 13.35
C ASN A 155 0.99 -1.11 11.88
N PRO A 156 1.46 -1.94 10.92
CA PRO A 156 1.15 -1.76 9.49
C PRO A 156 -0.35 -1.90 9.19
N ASP A 157 -1.09 -2.73 9.93
CA ASP A 157 -2.52 -2.96 9.71
C ASP A 157 -3.34 -1.67 9.88
N LEU A 158 -2.96 -0.83 10.86
CA LEU A 158 -3.64 0.44 11.11
C LEU A 158 -3.37 1.46 9.99
N ILE A 159 -2.18 1.42 9.40
CA ILE A 159 -1.81 2.28 8.27
C ILE A 159 -2.55 1.85 7.01
N GLU A 160 -2.62 0.55 6.75
CA GLU A 160 -3.36 0.02 5.61
C GLU A 160 -4.85 0.35 5.72
N GLU A 161 -5.46 0.14 6.89
CA GLU A 161 -6.85 0.52 7.15
C GLU A 161 -7.06 2.03 6.94
N PHE A 162 -6.14 2.88 7.41
CA PHE A 162 -6.21 4.33 7.18
C PHE A 162 -6.18 4.68 5.69
N VAL A 163 -5.26 4.09 4.92
CA VAL A 163 -5.15 4.34 3.48
C VAL A 163 -6.40 3.87 2.74
N GLN A 164 -6.91 2.68 3.06
CA GLN A 164 -8.16 2.15 2.50
C GLN A 164 -9.36 3.03 2.86
N ASP A 165 -9.44 3.55 4.08
CA ASP A 165 -10.52 4.45 4.49
C ASP A 165 -10.45 5.78 3.73
N VAL A 166 -9.26 6.37 3.56
CA VAL A 166 -9.08 7.60 2.76
C VAL A 166 -9.49 7.36 1.31
N GLU A 167 -9.13 6.21 0.75
CA GLU A 167 -9.54 5.80 -0.61
C GLU A 167 -11.07 5.66 -0.72
N LYS A 168 -11.73 5.02 0.25
CA LYS A 168 -13.19 4.84 0.27
C LYS A 168 -13.93 6.18 0.40
N VAL A 169 -13.46 7.07 1.26
CA VAL A 169 -14.14 8.34 1.58
C VAL A 169 -13.90 9.39 0.49
N PHE A 170 -12.64 9.55 0.06
CA PHE A 170 -12.23 10.63 -0.84
C PHE A 170 -11.98 10.19 -2.28
N LYS A 171 -12.17 8.91 -2.60
CA LYS A 171 -11.99 8.34 -3.95
C LYS A 171 -10.62 8.67 -4.55
N THR A 172 -9.59 8.67 -3.72
CA THR A 172 -8.21 8.97 -4.13
C THR A 172 -7.22 8.02 -3.50
N ARG A 173 -6.23 7.60 -4.30
CA ARG A 173 -5.14 6.76 -3.81
C ARG A 173 -4.26 7.52 -2.82
N SER A 174 -3.97 6.89 -1.70
CA SER A 174 -2.96 7.37 -0.73
C SER A 174 -1.72 6.50 -0.80
N ARG A 175 -0.56 7.04 -0.40
CA ARG A 175 0.71 6.31 -0.48
C ARG A 175 1.16 5.89 0.90
N ILE A 176 1.63 4.66 1.00
CA ILE A 176 2.33 4.12 2.16
C ILE A 176 3.83 4.33 1.96
N TYR A 177 4.49 4.80 3.00
CA TYR A 177 5.93 4.99 3.06
C TYR A 177 6.48 4.19 4.23
N TYR A 178 7.61 3.54 4.02
CA TYR A 178 8.36 2.85 5.06
C TYR A 178 9.56 3.71 5.41
N ARG A 179 9.68 4.09 6.68
CA ARG A 179 10.85 4.81 7.16
C ARG A 179 11.82 3.78 7.77
N PRO A 180 13.06 3.67 7.27
CA PRO A 180 14.08 2.81 7.88
C PRO A 180 14.40 3.30 9.29
N GLU A 181 14.91 2.40 10.14
CA GLU A 181 15.32 2.70 11.51
C GLU A 181 16.27 3.90 11.56
N ASN A 182 16.05 4.79 12.51
CA ASN A 182 17.01 5.83 12.88
C ASN A 182 17.84 5.29 14.05
N GLU A 183 19.15 5.10 13.87
CA GLU A 183 20.10 4.65 14.91
C GLU A 183 20.09 5.52 16.20
N LYS A 184 19.54 6.73 16.15
CA LYS A 184 19.49 7.70 17.26
C LYS A 184 18.18 7.71 18.06
N VAL A 185 17.18 6.90 17.71
CA VAL A 185 15.88 6.88 18.40
C VAL A 185 15.66 5.50 19.01
N SER A 186 15.28 5.45 20.29
CA SER A 186 15.09 4.25 21.10
C SER A 186 13.96 3.29 20.65
N VAL A 187 13.44 3.44 19.43
CA VAL A 187 12.35 2.61 18.87
C VAL A 187 12.93 1.74 17.76
N LYS A 188 13.28 0.50 18.12
CA LYS A 188 13.83 -0.56 17.24
C LYS A 188 12.78 -1.22 16.32
N VAL A 189 11.83 -0.44 15.79
CA VAL A 189 10.71 -0.97 14.98
C VAL A 189 10.50 -0.06 13.77
N PRO A 190 10.42 -0.60 12.54
CA PRO A 190 10.18 0.20 11.35
C PRO A 190 8.85 0.94 11.48
N VAL A 191 8.90 2.25 11.24
CA VAL A 191 7.75 3.12 11.34
C VAL A 191 7.11 3.24 9.96
N VAL A 192 5.85 2.84 9.84
CA VAL A 192 5.07 2.90 8.61
C VAL A 192 4.24 4.17 8.61
N MET A 193 4.18 4.86 7.46
CA MET A 193 3.51 6.15 7.33
C MET A 193 2.53 6.16 6.15
N GLY A 194 1.26 6.42 6.45
CA GLY A 194 0.24 6.74 5.44
C GLY A 194 0.20 8.24 5.19
N ARG A 195 0.37 8.66 3.93
CA ARG A 195 0.30 10.08 3.55
C ARG A 195 -1.00 10.39 2.80
N MET A 196 -1.74 11.36 3.33
CA MET A 196 -2.94 11.87 2.68
C MET A 196 -2.56 12.89 1.58
N PRO A 197 -3.19 12.84 0.39
CA PRO A 197 -2.96 13.86 -0.64
C PRO A 197 -3.27 15.27 -0.12
N ALA A 198 -2.44 16.25 -0.44
CA ALA A 198 -2.58 17.62 0.06
C ALA A 198 -3.93 18.28 -0.29
N VAL A 199 -4.54 17.88 -1.42
CA VAL A 199 -5.90 18.30 -1.81
C VAL A 199 -6.93 17.81 -0.79
N VAL A 200 -6.84 16.54 -0.39
CA VAL A 200 -7.74 15.95 0.62
C VAL A 200 -7.47 16.55 1.98
N GLY A 201 -6.20 16.69 2.38
CA GLY A 201 -5.83 17.33 3.63
C GLY A 201 -6.43 18.73 3.77
N ARG A 202 -6.48 19.48 2.67
CA ARG A 202 -7.11 20.79 2.61
C ARG A 202 -8.64 20.73 2.67
N ILE A 203 -9.28 19.76 2.00
CA ILE A 203 -10.73 19.55 2.13
C ILE A 203 -11.09 19.22 3.60
N VAL A 204 -10.30 18.36 4.24
CA VAL A 204 -10.45 17.98 5.65
C VAL A 204 -10.30 19.20 6.56
N SER A 205 -9.31 20.08 6.32
CA SER A 205 -9.09 21.27 7.16
C SER A 205 -10.26 22.27 7.10
N ILE A 206 -10.92 22.39 5.95
CA ILE A 206 -12.11 23.26 5.77
C ILE A 206 -13.36 22.64 6.40
N LEU A 207 -13.54 21.33 6.23
CA LEU A 207 -14.73 20.63 6.71
C LEU A 207 -14.71 20.43 8.22
N PHE A 208 -13.55 20.09 8.77
CA PHE A 208 -13.34 19.63 10.14
C PHE A 208 -12.24 20.45 10.83
N PRO A 209 -12.43 21.76 11.05
CA PRO A 209 -11.41 22.62 11.66
C PRO A 209 -11.01 22.17 13.07
N ASP A 210 -11.92 21.54 13.82
CA ASP A 210 -11.66 20.97 15.15
C ASP A 210 -10.47 19.98 15.15
N VAL A 211 -10.31 19.21 14.07
CA VAL A 211 -9.25 18.20 13.91
C VAL A 211 -7.87 18.83 13.87
N LEU A 212 -7.77 20.06 13.31
CA LEU A 212 -6.51 20.81 13.29
C LEU A 212 -6.03 21.14 14.70
N ASN A 213 -6.97 21.32 15.63
CA ASN A 213 -6.73 21.58 17.05
C ASN A 213 -6.74 20.29 17.88
N LYS A 214 -6.65 19.12 17.23
CA LYS A 214 -6.65 17.81 17.89
C LYS A 214 -7.91 17.57 18.74
N LEU A 215 -9.05 18.11 18.34
CA LEU A 215 -10.34 17.94 19.01
C LEU A 215 -11.28 17.06 18.17
N PRO A 216 -12.06 16.15 18.80
CA PRO A 216 -13.08 15.38 18.10
C PRO A 216 -14.13 16.29 17.46
N TRP A 217 -14.60 15.90 16.28
CA TRP A 217 -15.61 16.66 15.57
C TRP A 217 -16.95 16.62 16.31
N LYS A 218 -17.41 17.78 16.78
CA LYS A 218 -18.59 17.91 17.65
C LYS A 218 -19.90 17.43 17.01
N LYS A 219 -20.00 17.42 15.68
CA LYS A 219 -21.21 17.03 14.93
C LYS A 219 -21.20 15.57 14.48
N LEU A 220 -20.26 14.75 14.97
CA LEU A 220 -20.23 13.34 14.65
C LEU A 220 -21.52 12.65 15.17
N PRO A 221 -22.28 11.93 14.33
CA PRO A 221 -23.48 11.21 14.77
C PRO A 221 -23.18 10.15 15.83
N ASN A 222 -24.07 9.99 16.81
CA ASN A 222 -23.90 9.03 17.91
C ASN A 222 -23.69 7.58 17.42
N ALA A 223 -24.28 7.22 16.29
CA ALA A 223 -24.12 5.89 15.67
C ALA A 223 -22.67 5.58 15.26
N LEU A 224 -21.82 6.60 15.05
CA LEU A 224 -20.41 6.45 14.67
C LEU A 224 -19.44 6.63 15.83
N PHE A 225 -19.94 6.86 17.06
CA PHE A 225 -19.10 6.89 18.25
C PHE A 225 -18.29 5.60 18.46
N PRO A 226 -18.83 4.39 18.21
CA PRO A 226 -18.04 3.17 18.32
C PRO A 226 -16.81 3.17 17.41
N ASP A 227 -16.97 3.47 16.12
CA ASP A 227 -15.86 3.50 15.15
C ASP A 227 -14.80 4.55 15.50
N PHE A 228 -15.24 5.73 15.95
CA PHE A 228 -14.33 6.79 16.36
C PHE A 228 -13.52 6.41 17.60
N VAL A 229 -14.19 5.92 18.65
CA VAL A 229 -13.54 5.52 19.90
C VAL A 229 -12.64 4.31 19.67
N GLY A 230 -13.05 3.37 18.81
CA GLY A 230 -12.28 2.19 18.44
C GLY A 230 -10.95 2.52 17.77
N ALA A 231 -11.00 3.31 16.69
CA ALA A 231 -9.78 3.78 16.02
C ALA A 231 -8.88 4.60 16.95
N PHE A 232 -9.45 5.44 17.81
CA PHE A 232 -8.67 6.18 18.80
C PHE A 232 -8.03 5.26 19.84
N PHE A 233 -8.72 4.20 20.28
CA PHE A 233 -8.21 3.20 21.21
C PHE A 233 -7.09 2.34 20.59
N ASP A 234 -7.18 2.04 19.30
CA ASP A 234 -6.12 1.33 18.58
C ASP A 234 -4.81 2.11 18.51
N ASP A 235 -4.87 3.44 18.50
CA ASP A 235 -3.68 4.30 18.64
C ASP A 235 -3.29 4.47 20.12
N GLU A 236 -4.11 5.22 20.86
CA GLU A 236 -3.78 5.82 22.15
C GLU A 236 -4.22 4.98 23.36
N GLY A 237 -4.85 3.84 23.10
CA GLY A 237 -5.42 2.96 24.12
C GLY A 237 -4.45 1.92 24.65
N HIS A 238 -4.62 1.54 25.91
CA HIS A 238 -3.90 0.43 26.51
C HIS A 238 -4.79 -0.38 27.44
N VAL A 239 -4.45 -1.66 27.60
CA VAL A 239 -5.14 -2.61 28.47
C VAL A 239 -4.15 -3.13 29.50
N THR A 240 -4.41 -2.85 30.79
CA THR A 240 -3.54 -3.24 31.91
C THR A 240 -4.08 -4.50 32.56
N LYS A 241 -3.34 -5.62 32.44
CA LYS A 241 -3.73 -6.90 33.06
C LYS A 241 -3.82 -6.79 34.59
N LYS A 242 -2.78 -6.23 35.24
CA LYS A 242 -2.65 -6.15 36.71
C LYS A 242 -3.84 -5.47 37.41
N GLU A 243 -4.36 -4.40 36.83
CA GLU A 243 -5.40 -3.56 37.46
C GLU A 243 -6.80 -3.77 36.86
N SER A 244 -6.97 -4.74 35.97
CA SER A 244 -8.26 -5.04 35.31
C SER A 244 -8.96 -3.78 34.76
N LYS A 245 -8.19 -2.92 34.08
CA LYS A 245 -8.68 -1.65 33.52
C LYS A 245 -8.10 -1.44 32.12
N LEU A 246 -8.81 -0.64 31.33
CA LEU A 246 -8.26 -0.05 30.11
C LEU A 246 -8.21 1.47 30.27
N PHE A 247 -7.35 2.12 29.50
CA PHE A 247 -7.30 3.58 29.46
C PHE A 247 -6.99 4.10 28.06
N LEU A 248 -7.44 5.33 27.80
CA LEU A 248 -7.08 6.14 26.64
C LEU A 248 -6.15 7.25 27.13
N SER A 249 -4.98 7.39 26.51
CA SER A 249 -4.00 8.43 26.85
C SER A 249 -4.13 9.60 25.88
N ASN A 250 -4.19 10.85 26.36
CA ASN A 250 -4.02 12.00 25.49
C ASN A 250 -3.71 13.26 26.31
N THR A 251 -2.73 14.05 25.87
CA THR A 251 -2.37 15.30 26.55
C THR A 251 -3.49 16.34 26.46
N ASN A 252 -4.32 16.31 25.41
CA ASN A 252 -5.48 17.19 25.27
C ASN A 252 -6.67 16.69 26.11
N HIS A 253 -6.86 17.29 27.29
CA HIS A 253 -7.96 16.94 28.19
C HIS A 253 -9.35 17.23 27.62
N GLN A 254 -9.50 18.19 26.69
CA GLN A 254 -10.79 18.44 26.05
C GLN A 254 -11.20 17.25 25.18
N THR A 255 -10.25 16.64 24.47
CA THR A 255 -10.46 15.40 23.70
C THR A 255 -10.91 14.25 24.60
N LEU A 256 -10.24 14.06 25.75
CA LEU A 256 -10.64 13.04 26.71
C LEU A 256 -12.04 13.29 27.30
N ARG A 257 -12.42 14.55 27.56
CA ARG A 257 -13.79 14.89 28.01
C ARG A 257 -14.84 14.58 26.95
N VAL A 258 -14.54 14.80 25.67
CA VAL A 258 -15.46 14.44 24.58
C VAL A 258 -15.58 12.92 24.46
N LEU A 259 -14.47 12.19 24.52
CA LEU A 259 -14.47 10.72 24.53
C LEU A 259 -15.24 10.16 25.74
N GLN A 260 -15.14 10.78 26.91
CA GLN A 260 -15.92 10.41 28.10
C GLN A 260 -17.44 10.52 27.86
N LYS A 261 -17.89 11.59 27.18
CA LYS A 261 -19.31 11.76 26.81
C LYS A 261 -19.76 10.72 25.78
N MET A 262 -18.90 10.41 24.79
CA MET A 262 -19.17 9.35 23.80
C MET A 262 -19.32 7.99 24.49
N LEU A 263 -18.38 7.62 25.37
CA LEU A 263 -18.44 6.38 26.15
C LEU A 263 -19.70 6.31 27.03
N LYS A 264 -20.07 7.41 27.70
CA LYS A 264 -21.30 7.48 28.49
C LYS A 264 -22.55 7.20 27.65
N THR A 265 -22.61 7.73 26.43
CA THR A 265 -23.71 7.47 25.47
C THR A 265 -23.79 5.99 25.08
N LEU A 266 -22.66 5.28 25.08
CA LEU A 266 -22.57 3.85 24.82
C LEU A 266 -22.80 2.98 26.07
N ASN A 267 -23.23 3.56 27.19
CA ASN A 267 -23.35 2.90 28.51
C ASN A 267 -22.01 2.32 29.01
N ILE A 268 -20.91 3.04 28.77
CA ILE A 268 -19.57 2.71 29.25
C ILE A 268 -19.15 3.80 30.24
N GLU A 269 -19.08 3.45 31.52
CA GLU A 269 -18.63 4.37 32.55
C GLU A 269 -17.12 4.56 32.46
N SER A 270 -16.69 5.81 32.64
CA SER A 270 -15.27 6.17 32.58
C SER A 270 -14.95 7.33 33.51
N SER A 271 -13.72 7.33 34.03
CA SER A 271 -13.19 8.33 34.95
C SER A 271 -11.95 8.99 34.35
N LEU A 272 -11.94 10.32 34.25
CA LEU A 272 -10.82 11.10 33.75
C LEU A 272 -9.82 11.40 34.87
N ASP A 273 -8.57 11.03 34.68
CA ASP A 273 -7.44 11.44 35.51
C ASP A 273 -6.63 12.50 34.74
N THR A 274 -6.76 13.76 35.17
CA THR A 274 -6.08 14.90 34.55
C THR A 274 -4.59 14.95 34.88
N LYS A 275 -4.16 14.36 35.99
CA LYS A 275 -2.73 14.31 36.38
C LYS A 275 -1.97 13.33 35.49
N GLN A 276 -2.58 12.19 35.17
CA GLN A 276 -1.97 11.18 34.31
C GLN A 276 -2.30 11.32 32.83
N HIS A 277 -3.12 12.31 32.43
CA HIS A 277 -3.61 12.47 31.06
C HIS A 277 -4.34 11.21 30.52
N LYS A 278 -5.11 10.53 31.39
CA LYS A 278 -5.73 9.23 31.08
C LYS A 278 -7.23 9.22 31.35
N LEU A 279 -7.99 8.70 30.40
CA LEU A 279 -9.39 8.34 30.59
C LEU A 279 -9.49 6.84 30.87
N HIS A 280 -9.83 6.47 32.10
CA HIS A 280 -9.92 5.08 32.52
C HIS A 280 -11.34 4.53 32.33
N VAL A 281 -11.44 3.31 31.80
CA VAL A 281 -12.64 2.48 31.89
C VAL A 281 -12.34 1.36 32.87
N ARG A 282 -13.15 1.32 33.93
CA ARG A 282 -13.08 0.34 35.02
C ARG A 282 -14.43 -0.37 35.12
N ARG A 283 -14.51 -1.34 36.03
CA ARG A 283 -15.70 -2.18 36.27
C ARG A 283 -15.96 -3.16 35.13
N ARG A 284 -16.33 -4.37 35.52
CA ARG A 284 -16.54 -5.51 34.61
C ARG A 284 -17.56 -5.21 33.51
N GLN A 285 -18.69 -4.60 33.85
CA GLN A 285 -19.77 -4.31 32.90
C GLN A 285 -19.34 -3.30 31.83
N SER A 286 -18.61 -2.24 32.21
CA SER A 286 -18.14 -1.24 31.24
C SER A 286 -17.04 -1.79 30.34
N LEU A 287 -16.16 -2.67 30.84
CA LEU A 287 -15.19 -3.38 30.01
C LEU A 287 -15.85 -4.34 29.02
N PHE A 288 -16.90 -5.05 29.44
CA PHE A 288 -17.68 -5.91 28.54
C PHE A 288 -18.44 -5.09 27.49
N ASN A 289 -19.11 -4.01 27.90
CA ASN A 289 -19.79 -3.10 26.97
C ASN A 289 -18.79 -2.47 25.98
N PHE A 290 -17.56 -2.19 26.41
CA PHE A 290 -16.49 -1.72 25.54
C PHE A 290 -16.14 -2.78 24.50
N LEU A 291 -15.86 -4.01 24.93
CA LEU A 291 -15.55 -5.14 24.05
C LEU A 291 -16.68 -5.44 23.04
N GLU A 292 -17.94 -5.37 23.50
CA GLU A 292 -19.13 -5.71 22.70
C GLU A 292 -19.44 -4.63 21.66
N LYS A 293 -19.29 -3.36 22.02
CA LYS A 293 -19.75 -2.24 21.17
C LYS A 293 -18.66 -1.60 20.36
N ILE A 294 -17.42 -1.57 20.84
CA ILE A 294 -16.33 -0.80 20.22
C ILE A 294 -15.48 -1.72 19.36
N PRO A 295 -15.37 -1.47 18.04
CA PRO A 295 -14.47 -2.22 17.17
C PRO A 295 -13.02 -1.94 17.56
N VAL A 296 -12.23 -3.00 17.72
CA VAL A 296 -10.79 -2.92 18.01
C VAL A 296 -10.05 -3.72 16.95
N THR A 297 -9.29 -3.03 16.12
CA THR A 297 -8.49 -3.62 15.04
C THR A 297 -7.25 -4.30 15.60
N SER A 298 -6.67 -3.81 16.70
CA SER A 298 -5.53 -4.44 17.36
C SER A 298 -5.90 -5.76 18.04
N VAL A 299 -5.53 -6.87 17.40
CA VAL A 299 -5.72 -8.23 17.93
C VAL A 299 -5.12 -8.39 19.33
N LYS A 300 -3.92 -7.85 19.56
CA LYS A 300 -3.23 -7.91 20.87
C LYS A 300 -4.02 -7.19 21.97
N LYS A 301 -4.53 -5.99 21.70
CA LYS A 301 -5.32 -5.22 22.69
C LYS A 301 -6.65 -5.92 22.98
N LYS A 302 -7.32 -6.41 21.93
CA LYS A 302 -8.57 -7.18 22.04
C LYS A 302 -8.38 -8.44 22.90
N GLN A 303 -7.34 -9.23 22.64
CA GLN A 303 -7.05 -10.42 23.44
C GLN A 303 -6.77 -10.09 24.91
N ARG A 304 -6.02 -9.03 25.20
CA ARG A 304 -5.78 -8.61 26.59
C ARG A 304 -7.07 -8.23 27.31
N LEU A 305 -8.00 -7.56 26.61
CA LEU A 305 -9.30 -7.21 27.17
C LEU A 305 -10.14 -8.46 27.45
N MET A 306 -10.13 -9.43 26.53
CA MET A 306 -10.76 -10.74 26.72
C MET A 306 -10.21 -11.47 27.96
N ASP A 307 -8.89 -11.54 28.07
CA ASP A 307 -8.21 -12.20 29.19
C ASP A 307 -8.64 -11.57 30.53
N ILE A 308 -8.71 -10.24 30.63
CA ILE A 308 -9.14 -9.56 31.86
C ILE A 308 -10.58 -9.94 32.23
N ILE A 309 -11.48 -9.97 31.25
CA ILE A 309 -12.89 -10.30 31.48
C ILE A 309 -13.06 -11.78 31.83
N SER A 310 -12.25 -12.69 31.29
CA SER A 310 -12.37 -14.12 31.55
C SER A 310 -11.64 -14.56 32.83
N THR A 311 -10.44 -14.05 33.09
CA THR A 311 -9.54 -14.59 34.13
C THR A 311 -9.56 -13.82 35.44
N HIS A 312 -9.69 -12.50 35.41
CA HIS A 312 -9.41 -11.65 36.58
C HIS A 312 -10.60 -11.46 37.53
N TYR A 313 -11.83 -11.70 37.06
CA TYR A 313 -13.03 -11.66 37.89
C TYR A 313 -13.53 -13.08 38.21
N LYS A 314 -12.60 -13.99 38.47
CA LYS A 314 -12.91 -15.29 39.08
C LYS A 314 -13.28 -15.03 40.55
N TYR A 315 -14.56 -14.95 40.85
CA TYR A 315 -15.02 -15.26 42.20
C TYR A 315 -14.87 -16.77 42.34
N GLY A 316 -14.27 -17.27 43.43
CA GLY A 316 -13.91 -18.67 43.79
C GLY A 316 -14.55 -19.88 43.05
N ALA A 317 -14.06 -21.10 43.31
CA ALA A 317 -14.41 -22.34 42.60
C ALA A 317 -15.93 -22.62 42.36
N LYS A 318 -16.85 -21.98 43.09
CA LYS A 318 -18.32 -22.04 42.92
C LYS A 318 -18.94 -20.97 41.99
N ASN A 319 -18.19 -19.97 41.53
CA ASN A 319 -18.71 -18.82 40.78
C ASN A 319 -18.09 -18.73 39.37
N ARG A 320 -18.73 -19.34 38.37
CA ARG A 320 -18.42 -19.09 36.96
C ARG A 320 -18.45 -17.57 36.69
N PRO A 321 -17.56 -17.04 35.83
CA PRO A 321 -17.57 -15.61 35.50
C PRO A 321 -18.97 -15.22 35.00
N LEU A 322 -19.58 -14.15 35.54
CA LEU A 322 -21.00 -13.81 35.30
C LEU A 322 -21.43 -13.87 33.82
N PHE A 323 -20.58 -13.38 32.90
CA PHE A 323 -20.85 -13.40 31.47
C PHE A 323 -20.71 -14.77 30.80
N VAL A 324 -19.90 -15.68 31.36
CA VAL A 324 -19.88 -17.09 30.95
C VAL A 324 -21.21 -17.74 31.29
N PHE A 325 -21.69 -17.50 32.51
CA PHE A 325 -22.98 -17.99 32.94
C PHE A 325 -24.11 -17.39 32.09
N GLU A 326 -24.09 -16.08 31.85
CA GLU A 326 -25.05 -15.41 30.95
C GLU A 326 -24.94 -15.94 29.50
N LYS A 327 -23.73 -16.21 28.97
CA LYS A 327 -23.53 -16.85 27.65
C LYS A 327 -24.20 -18.21 27.59
N GLN A 328 -23.90 -19.08 28.56
CA GLN A 328 -24.46 -20.42 28.62
C GLN A 328 -25.98 -20.36 28.80
N LEU A 329 -26.46 -19.43 29.64
CA LEU A 329 -27.90 -19.20 29.85
C LEU A 329 -28.58 -18.76 28.55
N LEU A 330 -28.04 -17.77 27.84
CA LEU A 330 -28.55 -17.34 26.54
C LEU A 330 -28.48 -18.46 25.48
N ALA A 331 -27.49 -19.36 25.58
CA ALA A 331 -27.34 -20.49 24.66
C ALA A 331 -28.41 -21.56 24.87
N VAL A 332 -28.72 -21.85 26.14
CA VAL A 332 -29.79 -22.76 26.54
C VAL A 332 -31.17 -22.16 26.25
N LEU A 333 -31.32 -20.84 26.40
CA LEU A 333 -32.54 -20.08 26.12
C LEU A 333 -32.84 -19.91 24.62
N LYS A 334 -32.09 -20.54 23.71
CA LYS A 334 -32.51 -20.65 22.31
C LYS A 334 -33.87 -21.35 22.21
N GLU A 335 -34.10 -22.31 23.09
CA GLU A 335 -35.41 -22.91 23.33
C GLU A 335 -36.07 -22.25 24.55
N PRO A 336 -37.38 -21.99 24.51
CA PRO A 336 -38.10 -21.50 25.68
C PRO A 336 -37.98 -22.48 26.86
N LYS A 337 -37.44 -22.02 27.99
CA LYS A 337 -37.30 -22.85 29.22
C LYS A 337 -37.82 -22.14 30.47
N THR A 338 -38.26 -22.92 31.46
CA THR A 338 -38.72 -22.39 32.75
C THR A 338 -37.55 -22.08 33.69
N THR A 339 -37.79 -21.28 34.74
CA THR A 339 -36.74 -21.03 35.76
C THR A 339 -36.34 -22.28 36.52
N ALA A 340 -37.22 -23.28 36.62
CA ALA A 340 -36.94 -24.55 37.30
C ALA A 340 -36.00 -25.42 36.46
N GLU A 341 -36.27 -25.56 35.16
CA GLU A 341 -35.39 -26.27 34.22
C GLU A 341 -34.00 -25.64 34.17
N LEU A 342 -33.92 -24.32 34.06
CA LEU A 342 -32.64 -23.62 34.06
C LEU A 342 -31.87 -23.84 35.37
N ALA A 343 -32.56 -23.84 36.52
CA ALA A 343 -31.92 -24.07 37.82
C ALA A 343 -31.30 -25.47 37.90
N GLY A 344 -32.01 -26.48 37.37
CA GLY A 344 -31.49 -27.84 37.22
C GLY A 344 -30.28 -27.93 36.29
N ILE A 345 -30.37 -27.36 35.08
CA ILE A 345 -29.28 -27.40 34.07
C ILE A 345 -27.98 -26.78 34.62
N PHE A 346 -28.11 -25.68 35.36
CA PHE A 346 -26.95 -24.91 35.83
C PHE A 346 -26.49 -25.28 37.24
N GLY A 347 -27.22 -26.13 37.96
CA GLY A 347 -26.91 -26.50 39.35
C GLY A 347 -26.90 -25.31 40.33
N VAL A 348 -27.76 -24.31 40.10
CA VAL A 348 -27.84 -23.08 40.93
C VAL A 348 -29.27 -22.83 41.41
N SER A 349 -29.43 -22.03 42.46
CA SER A 349 -30.77 -21.71 43.00
C SER A 349 -31.67 -20.98 42.00
N LYS A 350 -32.98 -21.23 42.09
CA LYS A 350 -34.01 -20.54 41.28
C LYS A 350 -33.90 -19.01 41.42
N SER A 351 -33.64 -18.49 42.63
CA SER A 351 -33.46 -17.06 42.89
C SER A 351 -32.27 -16.46 42.13
N SER A 352 -31.17 -17.20 42.00
CA SER A 352 -29.97 -16.79 41.25
C SER A 352 -30.28 -16.63 39.75
N ILE A 353 -31.05 -17.56 39.19
CA ILE A 353 -31.49 -17.49 37.79
C ILE A 353 -32.48 -16.35 37.56
N VAL A 354 -33.46 -16.18 38.45
CA VAL A 354 -34.46 -15.09 38.36
C VAL A 354 -33.76 -13.73 38.34
N SER A 355 -32.78 -13.50 39.21
CA SER A 355 -32.00 -12.26 39.25
C SER A 355 -31.28 -12.00 37.92
N ARG A 356 -30.65 -13.02 37.35
CA ARG A 356 -29.91 -12.95 36.07
C ARG A 356 -30.83 -12.73 34.88
N ILE A 357 -31.96 -13.43 34.81
CA ILE A 357 -32.98 -13.22 33.78
C ILE A 357 -33.56 -11.81 33.89
N ARG A 358 -33.82 -11.30 35.10
CA ARG A 358 -34.30 -9.92 35.29
C ARG A 358 -33.31 -8.89 34.75
N LYS A 359 -32.00 -9.10 34.95
CA LYS A 359 -30.94 -8.28 34.36
C LYS A 359 -30.95 -8.35 32.82
N LEU A 360 -30.93 -9.55 32.25
CA LEU A 360 -30.95 -9.74 30.79
C LEU A 360 -32.22 -9.18 30.13
N ARG A 361 -33.37 -9.22 30.83
CA ARG A 361 -34.60 -8.57 30.38
C ARG A 361 -34.51 -7.05 30.38
N LYS A 362 -33.89 -6.43 31.40
CA LYS A 362 -33.62 -4.98 31.39
C LYS A 362 -32.72 -4.58 30.22
N GLU A 363 -31.78 -5.44 29.85
CA GLU A 363 -30.90 -5.26 28.70
C GLU A 363 -31.56 -5.63 27.35
N ARG A 364 -32.85 -6.00 27.33
CA ARG A 364 -33.60 -6.46 26.15
C ARG A 364 -33.01 -7.68 25.43
N LYS A 365 -32.26 -8.52 26.15
CA LYS A 365 -31.61 -9.74 25.62
C LYS A 365 -32.48 -10.99 25.73
N VAL A 366 -33.50 -10.96 26.58
CA VAL A 366 -34.39 -12.10 26.86
C VAL A 366 -35.85 -11.63 26.81
N LYS A 367 -36.73 -12.41 26.16
CA LYS A 367 -38.18 -12.23 26.21
C LYS A 367 -38.81 -13.15 27.24
N LYS A 368 -39.89 -12.68 27.88
CA LYS A 368 -40.75 -13.48 28.77
C LYS A 368 -41.94 -13.96 27.95
N LEU A 369 -42.17 -15.27 27.95
CA LEU A 369 -43.31 -15.94 27.35
C LEU A 369 -44.19 -16.45 28.49
N VAL A 370 -45.49 -16.17 28.43
CA VAL A 370 -46.45 -16.61 29.44
C VAL A 370 -47.48 -17.45 28.70
N ASP A 371 -47.68 -18.66 29.17
CA ASP A 371 -48.67 -19.58 28.65
C ASP A 371 -49.66 -19.95 29.78
N GLY A 372 -50.95 -20.07 29.47
CA GLY A 372 -52.02 -20.30 30.44
C GLY A 372 -52.52 -19.08 31.23
N ASN A 373 -53.59 -19.29 32.00
CA ASN A 373 -54.33 -18.29 32.79
C ASN A 373 -54.61 -18.84 34.20
N ASN A 374 -54.69 -17.99 35.23
CA ASN A 374 -55.01 -18.39 36.60
C ASN A 374 -56.38 -19.10 36.76
N LYS A 375 -57.24 -19.13 35.73
CA LYS A 375 -58.57 -19.75 35.78
C LYS A 375 -58.65 -21.15 35.16
N ASP A 376 -58.07 -21.38 33.98
CA ASP A 376 -58.36 -22.58 33.19
C ASP A 376 -57.14 -23.50 32.93
N VAL A 377 -55.92 -22.94 32.86
CA VAL A 377 -54.68 -23.70 32.58
C VAL A 377 -53.53 -23.15 33.43
N PRO A 378 -52.79 -23.97 34.20
CA PRO A 378 -51.74 -23.51 35.10
C PRO A 378 -50.75 -22.55 34.41
N ARG A 379 -50.62 -21.34 34.96
CA ARG A 379 -49.78 -20.29 34.38
C ARG A 379 -48.31 -20.71 34.36
N THR A 380 -47.78 -20.93 33.17
CA THR A 380 -46.39 -21.32 32.95
C THR A 380 -45.60 -20.14 32.38
N ILE A 381 -44.45 -19.84 32.99
CA ILE A 381 -43.57 -18.74 32.57
C ILE A 381 -42.30 -19.33 31.99
N GLN A 382 -42.07 -19.08 30.71
CA GLN A 382 -40.86 -19.46 29.99
C GLN A 382 -40.09 -18.22 29.54
N TYR A 383 -38.80 -18.41 29.27
CA TYR A 383 -37.92 -17.35 28.78
C TYR A 383 -37.24 -17.81 27.50
N GLY A 384 -37.05 -16.89 26.55
CA GLY A 384 -36.32 -17.14 25.31
C GLY A 384 -35.31 -16.04 25.03
N SER A 385 -34.17 -16.38 24.43
CA SER A 385 -33.16 -15.42 23.99
C SER A 385 -33.69 -14.60 22.81
N LEU A 386 -33.40 -13.30 22.83
CA LEU A 386 -33.57 -12.38 21.69
C LEU A 386 -32.25 -12.12 20.96
N VAL A 387 -31.13 -12.64 21.49
CA VAL A 387 -29.79 -12.37 21.00
C VAL A 387 -29.30 -13.54 20.16
N ASP A 388 -28.87 -13.23 18.94
CA ASP A 388 -28.04 -14.16 18.17
C ASP A 388 -26.64 -14.20 18.78
N LEU A 389 -26.35 -15.31 19.47
CA LEU A 389 -25.07 -15.52 20.12
C LEU A 389 -23.90 -15.57 19.14
N SER A 390 -24.12 -15.84 17.86
CA SER A 390 -23.06 -15.90 16.86
C SER A 390 -22.36 -14.55 16.65
N ASN A 391 -23.09 -13.44 16.79
CA ASN A 391 -22.64 -12.07 16.54
C ASN A 391 -22.62 -11.18 17.80
N SER A 392 -22.73 -11.75 19.01
CA SER A 392 -22.73 -11.01 20.27
C SER A 392 -21.37 -11.03 20.97
N GLY A 393 -21.10 -10.08 21.88
CA GLY A 393 -19.87 -10.08 22.70
C GLY A 393 -19.68 -11.35 23.55
N TYR A 394 -20.74 -12.14 23.73
CA TYR A 394 -20.72 -13.44 24.39
C TYR A 394 -20.13 -14.57 23.54
N SER A 395 -20.06 -14.45 22.21
CA SER A 395 -19.42 -15.46 21.35
C SER A 395 -17.97 -15.70 21.78
N ILE A 396 -17.30 -14.63 22.21
CA ILE A 396 -15.86 -14.54 22.41
C ILE A 396 -15.40 -15.09 23.78
N LEU A 397 -16.30 -15.17 24.78
CA LEU A 397 -15.94 -15.60 26.15
C LEU A 397 -15.77 -17.14 26.24
N GLU A 398 -14.66 -17.63 26.81
CA GLU A 398 -14.24 -19.05 26.91
C GLU A 398 -13.69 -19.73 25.65
N GLU A 399 -13.55 -19.00 24.54
CA GLU A 399 -12.60 -19.47 23.54
C GLU A 399 -11.19 -19.23 24.15
N GLN A 400 -10.49 -20.30 24.55
CA GLN A 400 -9.03 -20.30 24.59
C GLN A 400 -8.56 -19.60 23.30
N ALA A 401 -7.44 -18.87 23.36
CA ALA A 401 -6.93 -17.98 22.31
C ALA A 401 -6.61 -18.62 20.94
N ILE A 402 -7.34 -19.66 20.53
CA ILE A 402 -7.33 -20.33 19.25
C ILE A 402 -8.75 -20.85 18.97
N LYS A 403 -9.62 -19.96 18.50
CA LYS A 403 -10.63 -20.25 17.47
C LYS A 403 -11.21 -18.91 17.05
N PRO A 404 -10.63 -18.26 16.05
CA PRO A 404 -11.09 -16.94 15.70
C PRO A 404 -12.38 -17.17 14.91
N LYS A 405 -13.54 -16.99 15.54
CA LYS A 405 -14.79 -16.76 14.82
C LYS A 405 -14.75 -15.34 14.27
N LEU A 406 -13.98 -15.22 13.22
CA LEU A 406 -13.98 -14.07 12.36
C LEU A 406 -15.28 -14.06 11.56
N VAL A 407 -15.69 -12.88 11.14
CA VAL A 407 -16.82 -12.67 10.25
C VAL A 407 -16.54 -13.45 8.97
N THR A 408 -17.30 -14.49 8.67
CA THR A 408 -17.01 -15.32 7.49
C THR A 408 -17.72 -14.80 6.25
N LYS A 409 -16.99 -14.55 5.15
CA LYS A 409 -17.54 -14.35 3.81
C LYS A 409 -17.41 -15.63 2.98
N THR A 410 -18.44 -15.95 2.21
CA THR A 410 -18.45 -17.12 1.33
C THR A 410 -17.67 -16.84 0.05
N VAL A 411 -16.75 -17.75 -0.31
CA VAL A 411 -16.01 -17.69 -1.57
C VAL A 411 -16.97 -17.91 -2.73
N LYS A 412 -17.09 -16.94 -3.64
CA LYS A 412 -17.92 -17.06 -4.86
C LYS A 412 -17.15 -17.65 -6.04
N ARG A 413 -15.88 -17.29 -6.18
CA ARG A 413 -15.04 -17.68 -7.33
C ARG A 413 -13.57 -17.66 -6.90
N ILE A 414 -12.78 -18.56 -7.47
CA ILE A 414 -11.32 -18.64 -7.31
C ILE A 414 -10.73 -18.62 -8.72
N GLU A 415 -9.70 -17.80 -8.91
CA GLU A 415 -8.92 -17.76 -10.15
C GLU A 415 -7.45 -17.99 -9.81
N ASN A 416 -6.84 -18.99 -10.43
CA ASN A 416 -5.40 -19.22 -10.33
C ASN A 416 -4.71 -18.27 -11.29
N ILE A 417 -4.10 -17.21 -10.76
CA ILE A 417 -3.22 -16.35 -11.53
C ILE A 417 -1.84 -17.01 -11.50
N PRO A 418 -1.24 -17.40 -12.65
CA PRO A 418 0.13 -17.86 -12.66
C PRO A 418 1.01 -16.71 -12.16
N LEU A 419 1.69 -16.92 -11.02
CA LEU A 419 2.73 -15.99 -10.63
C LEU A 419 3.80 -16.01 -11.73
N PRO A 420 4.28 -14.84 -12.17
CA PRO A 420 5.50 -14.83 -12.96
C PRO A 420 6.61 -15.54 -12.15
N PRO A 421 7.54 -16.24 -12.83
CA PRO A 421 8.65 -16.92 -12.15
C PRO A 421 9.36 -15.96 -11.21
N ALA A 422 9.87 -16.47 -10.09
CA ALA A 422 10.57 -15.68 -9.09
C ALA A 422 11.67 -14.85 -9.78
N VAL A 423 11.51 -13.53 -9.75
CA VAL A 423 12.56 -12.62 -10.21
C VAL A 423 13.57 -12.54 -9.07
N TYR A 424 14.86 -12.73 -9.39
CA TYR A 424 15.93 -12.53 -8.41
C TYR A 424 15.92 -11.08 -7.93
N ASP A 425 15.46 -10.88 -6.69
CA ASP A 425 15.51 -9.59 -6.03
C ASP A 425 16.91 -9.38 -5.45
N ILE A 426 17.80 -8.80 -6.26
CA ILE A 426 19.12 -8.39 -5.80
C ILE A 426 19.11 -7.03 -5.11
N THR A 427 17.95 -6.53 -4.65
CA THR A 427 17.90 -5.27 -3.91
C THR A 427 18.67 -5.37 -2.60
N ASN A 428 19.19 -4.22 -2.16
CA ASN A 428 19.98 -4.09 -0.95
C ASN A 428 19.05 -4.25 0.27
N SER A 429 18.83 -5.49 0.72
CA SER A 429 18.14 -5.78 1.98
C SER A 429 19.14 -5.69 3.14
N LEU A 430 18.78 -4.94 4.18
CA LEU A 430 19.51 -4.91 5.44
C LEU A 430 19.49 -6.26 6.17
N GLU A 431 18.49 -7.09 5.87
CA GLU A 431 18.34 -8.43 6.45
C GLU A 431 19.31 -9.45 5.81
N HIS A 432 19.72 -9.20 4.55
CA HIS A 432 20.63 -10.05 3.78
C HIS A 432 21.67 -9.20 3.03
N PRO A 433 22.61 -8.57 3.75
CA PRO A 433 23.61 -7.68 3.14
C PRO A 433 24.53 -8.45 2.18
N ALA A 434 24.92 -9.66 2.55
CA ALA A 434 25.68 -10.58 1.72
C ALA A 434 24.77 -11.34 0.74
N PHE A 435 25.30 -11.71 -0.44
CA PHE A 435 24.64 -12.75 -1.23
C PHE A 435 24.75 -14.05 -0.45
N VAL A 436 23.62 -14.56 0.04
CA VAL A 436 23.54 -15.80 0.80
C VAL A 436 22.78 -16.82 -0.03
N LEU A 437 23.40 -17.97 -0.29
CA LEU A 437 22.75 -19.10 -0.93
C LEU A 437 22.89 -20.34 -0.04
N ALA A 438 21.78 -21.02 0.25
CA ALA A 438 21.75 -22.20 1.12
C ALA A 438 22.49 -21.99 2.48
N ASN A 439 22.26 -20.84 3.13
CA ASN A 439 22.89 -20.39 4.38
C ASN A 439 24.39 -20.04 4.32
N ASN A 440 24.99 -20.01 3.13
CA ASN A 440 26.41 -19.66 2.98
C ASN A 440 26.59 -18.30 2.29
N VAL A 441 27.50 -17.48 2.79
CA VAL A 441 27.89 -16.21 2.17
C VAL A 441 28.75 -16.50 0.94
N ILE A 442 28.33 -16.00 -0.22
CA ILE A 442 29.07 -16.13 -1.49
C ILE A 442 29.56 -14.80 -2.06
N ALA A 443 29.13 -13.67 -1.47
CA ALA A 443 29.69 -12.36 -1.77
C ALA A 443 29.44 -11.39 -0.63
N HIS A 444 30.47 -10.64 -0.24
CA HIS A 444 30.37 -9.56 0.73
C HIS A 444 29.89 -8.24 0.10
N ASN A 445 29.44 -7.31 0.94
CA ASN A 445 28.99 -5.97 0.53
C ASN A 445 30.02 -5.22 -0.34
N SER A 446 31.31 -5.41 -0.08
CA SER A 446 32.43 -4.77 -0.77
C SER A 446 32.55 -5.20 -2.23
N THR A 447 32.26 -6.46 -2.56
CA THR A 447 32.43 -7.03 -3.91
C THR A 447 31.10 -7.13 -4.68
N ARG A 448 29.96 -7.07 -3.98
CA ARG A 448 28.61 -7.19 -4.55
C ARG A 448 28.34 -6.26 -5.73
N HIS A 449 28.61 -4.97 -5.58
CA HIS A 449 28.32 -4.00 -6.66
C HIS A 449 29.14 -4.31 -7.92
N GLU A 450 30.39 -4.75 -7.74
CA GLU A 450 31.32 -5.03 -8.82
C GLU A 450 30.93 -6.31 -9.55
N ILE A 451 30.51 -7.35 -8.80
CA ILE A 451 30.00 -8.61 -9.36
C ILE A 451 28.78 -8.34 -10.25
N ILE A 452 27.77 -7.62 -9.75
CA ILE A 452 26.56 -7.28 -10.52
C ILE A 452 26.94 -6.48 -11.78
N GLN A 453 27.84 -5.50 -11.63
CA GLN A 453 28.31 -4.69 -12.76
C GLN A 453 29.04 -5.54 -13.82
N LYS A 454 29.88 -6.49 -13.41
CA LYS A 454 30.57 -7.43 -14.30
C LYS A 454 29.58 -8.31 -15.06
N LEU A 455 28.53 -8.81 -14.40
CA LEU A 455 27.47 -9.60 -15.06
C LEU A 455 26.73 -8.78 -16.13
N TYR A 456 26.43 -7.50 -15.86
CA TYR A 456 25.84 -6.60 -16.85
C TYR A 456 26.79 -6.25 -18.00
N TYR A 457 28.07 -6.01 -17.71
CA TYR A 457 29.09 -5.66 -18.69
C TYR A 457 29.35 -6.82 -19.66
N ARG A 458 29.45 -8.04 -19.13
CA ARG A 458 29.63 -9.29 -19.89
C ARG A 458 28.36 -9.78 -20.58
N GLN A 459 27.24 -9.07 -20.40
CA GLN A 459 25.94 -9.40 -21.01
C GLN A 459 25.38 -10.76 -20.57
N TYR A 460 25.70 -11.20 -19.35
CA TYR A 460 25.08 -12.40 -18.76
C TYR A 460 23.70 -12.09 -18.19
N ILE A 461 23.47 -10.86 -17.74
CA ILE A 461 22.18 -10.41 -17.24
C ILE A 461 21.74 -9.12 -17.94
N SER A 462 20.43 -8.95 -18.05
CA SER A 462 19.80 -7.76 -18.62
C SER A 462 18.60 -7.31 -17.76
N GLY A 463 17.94 -6.20 -18.15
CA GLY A 463 16.84 -5.62 -17.39
C GLY A 463 17.26 -4.58 -16.32
N LEU A 464 16.32 -3.70 -15.94
CA LEU A 464 16.56 -2.55 -15.01
C LEU A 464 15.70 -2.61 -13.74
N LYS A 465 14.49 -3.18 -13.82
CA LYS A 465 13.55 -3.34 -12.70
C LYS A 465 13.35 -4.80 -12.30
N SER A 466 13.54 -5.69 -13.28
CA SER A 466 13.55 -7.14 -13.17
C SER A 466 14.84 -7.54 -13.87
N ILE A 467 15.72 -8.26 -13.18
CA ILE A 467 16.96 -8.76 -13.76
C ILE A 467 16.67 -10.11 -14.36
N GLU A 468 17.03 -10.27 -15.63
CA GLU A 468 16.77 -11.47 -16.39
C GLU A 468 18.11 -12.01 -16.93
N PRO A 469 18.43 -13.29 -16.71
CA PRO A 469 19.59 -13.92 -17.35
C PRO A 469 19.38 -14.00 -18.87
N ASN A 470 20.46 -13.87 -19.61
CA ASN A 470 20.49 -14.03 -21.07
C ASN A 470 20.79 -15.49 -21.47
N GLU A 471 20.55 -15.89 -22.72
CA GLU A 471 20.80 -17.28 -23.17
C GLU A 471 22.29 -17.65 -23.12
N ILE A 472 23.19 -16.70 -23.36
CA ILE A 472 24.63 -16.90 -23.15
C ILE A 472 24.94 -17.24 -21.69
N ALA A 473 24.22 -16.66 -20.72
CA ALA A 473 24.43 -17.00 -19.31
C ALA A 473 23.99 -18.43 -19.02
N PHE A 474 22.85 -18.85 -19.55
CA PHE A 474 22.41 -20.25 -19.45
C PHE A 474 23.39 -21.20 -20.12
N ALA A 475 23.85 -20.90 -21.33
CA ALA A 475 24.83 -21.73 -22.02
C ALA A 475 26.16 -21.85 -21.24
N VAL A 476 26.65 -20.75 -20.66
CA VAL A 476 27.85 -20.77 -19.81
C VAL A 476 27.63 -21.61 -18.57
N ILE A 477 26.54 -21.40 -17.83
CA ILE A 477 26.29 -22.12 -16.57
C ILE A 477 26.03 -23.60 -16.84
N SER A 478 25.17 -23.95 -17.79
CA SER A 478 24.88 -25.36 -18.12
C SER A 478 26.12 -26.11 -18.61
N SER A 479 26.98 -25.45 -19.39
CA SER A 479 28.25 -26.06 -19.82
C SER A 479 29.21 -26.26 -18.65
N LEU A 480 29.34 -25.26 -17.77
CA LEU A 480 30.15 -25.38 -16.56
C LEU A 480 29.58 -26.42 -15.57
N GLU A 481 28.27 -26.54 -15.41
CA GLU A 481 27.64 -27.56 -14.55
C GLU A 481 27.91 -28.98 -15.06
N LYS A 482 27.89 -29.17 -16.38
CA LYS A 482 28.12 -30.46 -17.04
C LYS A 482 29.59 -30.89 -16.97
N HIS A 483 30.52 -29.95 -17.18
CA HIS A 483 31.95 -30.26 -17.32
C HIS A 483 32.79 -29.94 -16.07
N CYS A 484 32.35 -29.03 -15.20
CA CYS A 484 33.07 -28.64 -13.99
C CYS A 484 32.14 -28.14 -12.87
N LYS A 485 31.35 -29.07 -12.31
CA LYS A 485 30.35 -28.78 -11.27
C LYS A 485 30.92 -28.07 -10.04
N THR A 486 32.17 -28.33 -9.68
CA THR A 486 32.83 -27.74 -8.51
C THR A 486 32.84 -26.20 -8.55
N VAL A 487 32.97 -25.59 -9.73
CA VAL A 487 33.04 -24.12 -9.89
C VAL A 487 31.66 -23.46 -9.83
N THR A 488 30.61 -24.17 -10.23
CA THR A 488 29.24 -23.64 -10.23
C THR A 488 28.55 -23.83 -8.89
N GLU A 489 29.06 -24.72 -8.04
CA GLU A 489 28.54 -24.94 -6.70
C GLU A 489 28.87 -23.77 -5.74
N PRO A 490 27.87 -23.25 -5.01
CA PRO A 490 28.06 -22.16 -4.03
C PRO A 490 29.06 -22.50 -2.92
N LYS A 491 29.22 -23.79 -2.62
CA LYS A 491 30.08 -24.30 -1.56
C LYS A 491 31.54 -23.87 -1.73
N MET A 492 32.10 -24.00 -2.94
CA MET A 492 33.48 -23.62 -3.23
C MET A 492 33.71 -22.12 -3.01
N THR A 493 32.76 -21.28 -3.44
CA THR A 493 32.86 -19.82 -3.25
C THR A 493 32.77 -19.45 -1.77
N ALA A 494 31.87 -20.10 -1.02
CA ALA A 494 31.72 -19.87 0.40
C ALA A 494 32.95 -20.29 1.23
N GLU A 495 33.59 -21.39 0.86
CA GLU A 495 34.84 -21.85 1.49
C GLU A 495 35.96 -20.82 1.29
N LEU A 496 36.12 -20.29 0.07
CA LEU A 496 37.10 -19.24 -0.22
C LEU A 496 36.85 -17.95 0.55
N GLU A 497 35.58 -17.51 0.67
CA GLU A 497 35.22 -16.33 1.47
C GLU A 497 35.50 -16.55 2.97
N ALA A 498 35.19 -17.74 3.50
CA ALA A 498 35.49 -18.09 4.89
C ALA A 498 37.00 -18.12 5.18
N GLU A 499 37.82 -18.64 4.26
CA GLU A 499 39.28 -18.63 4.40
C GLU A 499 39.85 -17.21 4.36
N MET A 500 39.28 -16.31 3.56
CA MET A 500 39.66 -14.89 3.56
C MET A 500 39.31 -14.20 4.88
N ASP A 501 38.17 -14.51 5.49
CA ASP A 501 37.81 -14.04 6.83
C ASP A 501 38.78 -14.58 7.90
N GLU A 502 39.21 -15.85 7.79
CA GLU A 502 40.21 -16.45 8.68
C GLU A 502 41.57 -15.77 8.57
N ILE A 503 41.98 -15.34 7.36
CA ILE A 503 43.18 -14.50 7.17
C ILE A 503 42.99 -13.14 7.86
N ALA A 504 41.83 -12.50 7.69
CA ALA A 504 41.56 -11.18 8.24
C ALA A 504 41.59 -11.16 9.79
N VAL A 505 41.17 -12.26 10.42
CA VAL A 505 41.20 -12.44 11.89
C VAL A 505 42.55 -13.00 12.38
N GLY A 506 43.47 -13.33 11.46
CA GLY A 506 44.81 -13.86 11.79
C GLY A 506 44.84 -15.33 12.19
N LYS A 507 43.79 -16.10 11.89
CA LYS A 507 43.67 -17.54 12.21
C LYS A 507 44.41 -18.44 11.22
N LYS A 508 44.56 -18.02 9.96
CA LYS A 508 45.32 -18.74 8.93
C LYS A 508 46.34 -17.84 8.24
N PRO A 509 47.53 -18.36 7.90
CA PRO A 509 48.51 -17.60 7.12
C PRO A 509 48.05 -17.48 5.66
N LYS A 510 48.23 -16.31 5.08
CA LYS A 510 47.87 -16.02 3.67
C LYS A 510 48.47 -17.04 2.69
N ASP A 511 49.73 -17.43 2.90
CA ASP A 511 50.44 -18.27 1.94
C ASP A 511 49.87 -19.69 1.85
N SER A 512 49.35 -20.25 2.96
CA SER A 512 48.71 -21.57 2.92
C SER A 512 47.40 -21.54 2.14
N VAL A 513 46.54 -20.55 2.43
CA VAL A 513 45.26 -20.35 1.73
C VAL A 513 45.46 -20.13 0.23
N VAL A 514 46.48 -19.35 -0.16
CA VAL A 514 46.79 -19.13 -1.58
C VAL A 514 47.27 -20.42 -2.26
N LEU A 515 48.07 -21.24 -1.58
CA LEU A 515 48.56 -22.51 -2.11
C LEU A 515 47.41 -23.53 -2.27
N GLU A 516 46.54 -23.63 -1.27
CA GLU A 516 45.34 -24.47 -1.29
C GLU A 516 44.40 -24.04 -2.42
N SER A 517 44.10 -22.75 -2.54
CA SER A 517 43.28 -22.17 -3.62
C SER A 517 43.85 -22.47 -5.01
N ARG A 518 45.17 -22.37 -5.19
CA ARG A 518 45.85 -22.70 -6.46
C ARG A 518 45.67 -24.16 -6.82
N ASN A 519 45.82 -25.06 -5.86
CA ASN A 519 45.66 -26.50 -6.10
C ASN A 519 44.22 -26.85 -6.50
N VAL A 520 43.23 -26.21 -5.89
CA VAL A 520 41.82 -26.38 -6.27
C VAL A 520 41.57 -25.85 -7.70
N LEU A 521 42.10 -24.67 -8.03
CA LEU A 521 41.95 -24.09 -9.37
C LEU A 521 42.64 -24.90 -10.47
N LEU A 522 43.81 -25.49 -10.19
CA LEU A 522 44.51 -26.34 -11.16
C LEU A 522 43.67 -27.55 -11.56
N LYS A 523 43.07 -28.25 -10.58
CA LYS A 523 42.17 -29.39 -10.84
C LYS A 523 40.96 -29.00 -11.70
N VAL A 524 40.39 -27.83 -11.42
CA VAL A 524 39.29 -27.25 -12.20
C VAL A 524 39.73 -26.97 -13.65
N LEU A 525 40.89 -26.34 -13.83
CA LEU A 525 41.39 -25.96 -15.15
C LEU A 525 41.74 -27.20 -16.00
N GLU A 526 42.30 -28.25 -15.40
CA GLU A 526 42.57 -29.51 -16.07
C GLU A 526 41.30 -30.14 -16.65
N GLN A 527 40.20 -30.14 -15.87
CA GLN A 527 38.90 -30.62 -16.32
C GLN A 527 38.33 -29.79 -17.47
N LEU A 528 38.37 -28.46 -17.36
CA LEU A 528 37.87 -27.56 -18.41
C LEU A 528 38.69 -27.65 -19.71
N LEU A 529 40.00 -27.87 -19.61
CA LEU A 529 40.86 -28.03 -20.78
C LEU A 529 40.61 -29.34 -21.53
N LYS A 530 40.26 -30.40 -20.81
CA LYS A 530 39.91 -31.71 -21.39
C LYS A 530 38.68 -31.61 -22.29
N ASP A 531 37.67 -30.86 -21.86
CA ASP A 531 36.36 -30.78 -22.52
C ASP A 531 36.20 -29.50 -23.37
N LYS A 532 37.31 -28.81 -23.66
CA LYS A 532 37.34 -27.50 -24.33
C LYS A 532 36.51 -27.42 -25.62
N ASN A 533 36.53 -28.47 -26.43
CA ASN A 533 35.85 -28.48 -27.73
C ASN A 533 34.32 -28.57 -27.57
N GLU A 534 33.84 -29.33 -26.59
CA GLU A 534 32.41 -29.47 -26.29
C GLU A 534 31.86 -28.19 -25.65
N ILE A 535 32.61 -27.61 -24.72
CA ILE A 535 32.29 -26.30 -24.14
C ILE A 535 32.20 -25.24 -25.25
N ALA A 536 33.13 -25.26 -26.21
CA ALA A 536 33.13 -24.31 -27.31
C ALA A 536 31.92 -24.47 -28.25
N THR A 537 31.40 -25.68 -28.49
CA THR A 537 30.21 -25.89 -29.33
C THR A 537 28.93 -25.43 -28.62
N GLU A 538 28.78 -25.75 -27.34
CA GLU A 538 27.63 -25.34 -26.52
C GLU A 538 27.55 -23.80 -26.39
N LEU A 539 28.68 -23.13 -26.13
CA LEU A 539 28.74 -21.67 -26.06
C LEU A 539 28.41 -21.01 -27.40
N ARG A 540 28.86 -21.57 -28.53
CA ARG A 540 28.52 -21.05 -29.87
C ARG A 540 27.03 -21.16 -30.17
N GLN A 541 26.36 -22.19 -29.65
CA GLN A 541 24.92 -22.36 -29.80
C GLN A 541 24.14 -21.31 -28.99
N GLY A 542 24.52 -21.07 -27.74
CA GLY A 542 23.93 -20.00 -26.91
C GLY A 542 24.12 -18.60 -27.51
N LEU A 543 25.31 -18.30 -28.06
CA LEU A 543 25.57 -17.05 -28.77
C LEU A 543 24.70 -16.86 -30.02
N ARG A 544 24.39 -17.95 -30.74
CA ARG A 544 23.47 -17.88 -31.89
C ARG A 544 22.06 -17.54 -31.43
N GLN A 545 21.58 -18.13 -30.34
CA GLN A 545 20.24 -17.89 -29.81
C GLN A 545 20.03 -16.44 -29.35
N ASP A 546 20.99 -15.84 -28.64
CA ASP A 546 20.93 -14.43 -28.23
C ASP A 546 21.00 -13.43 -29.40
N SER A 547 21.46 -13.88 -30.57
CA SER A 547 21.52 -13.06 -31.79
C SER A 547 20.20 -13.05 -32.60
N ILE A 548 19.27 -13.96 -32.27
CA ILE A 548 17.96 -14.09 -32.90
C ILE A 548 17.00 -13.08 -32.27
N VAL A 549 16.47 -12.20 -33.10
CA VAL A 549 15.56 -11.13 -32.70
C VAL A 549 14.09 -11.54 -32.88
N GLY A 550 13.83 -12.54 -33.72
CA GLY A 550 12.51 -13.14 -33.93
C GLY A 550 12.41 -13.86 -35.28
N LYS A 551 11.23 -14.40 -35.60
CA LYS A 551 10.96 -15.10 -36.87
C LYS A 551 10.95 -14.12 -38.05
N CYS A 552 11.27 -14.64 -39.25
CA CYS A 552 11.11 -13.87 -40.47
C CYS A 552 9.64 -13.50 -40.67
N THR A 553 9.40 -12.27 -41.13
CA THR A 553 8.04 -11.74 -41.36
C THR A 553 7.46 -12.14 -42.72
N ASP A 554 8.22 -12.86 -43.54
CA ASP A 554 7.77 -13.39 -44.82
C ASP A 554 7.12 -14.76 -44.59
N ALA A 555 5.84 -14.88 -44.95
CA ALA A 555 5.06 -16.09 -44.76
C ALA A 555 5.61 -17.29 -45.56
N SER A 556 6.40 -17.04 -46.60
CA SER A 556 7.07 -18.09 -47.40
C SER A 556 8.43 -18.52 -46.83
N CYS A 557 8.87 -17.91 -45.72
CA CYS A 557 10.22 -18.10 -45.17
C CYS A 557 10.20 -18.49 -43.69
N GLU A 558 10.53 -19.75 -43.38
CA GLU A 558 10.76 -20.20 -41.99
C GLU A 558 12.17 -19.81 -41.47
N GLY A 559 12.72 -18.68 -41.92
CA GLY A 559 14.02 -18.18 -41.46
C GLY A 559 13.91 -17.37 -40.17
N GLU A 560 15.06 -17.05 -39.57
CA GLU A 560 15.16 -16.23 -38.36
C GLU A 560 15.80 -14.88 -38.68
N LEU A 561 15.43 -13.82 -37.96
CA LEU A 561 16.02 -12.49 -38.10
C LEU A 561 17.15 -12.31 -37.10
N ILE A 562 18.37 -12.07 -37.60
CA ILE A 562 19.56 -11.84 -36.79
C ILE A 562 20.17 -10.47 -37.06
N ILE A 563 20.89 -9.91 -36.09
CA ILE A 563 21.60 -8.63 -36.26
C ILE A 563 22.85 -8.86 -37.13
N ARG A 564 22.91 -8.20 -38.28
CA ARG A 564 24.05 -8.19 -39.22
C ARG A 564 24.64 -6.80 -39.36
N HIS A 565 25.88 -6.73 -39.82
CA HIS A 565 26.57 -5.47 -40.13
C HIS A 565 26.86 -5.40 -41.63
N GLY A 566 26.52 -4.27 -42.26
CA GLY A 566 26.79 -4.06 -43.68
C GLY A 566 28.25 -3.68 -43.92
N LYS A 567 28.68 -3.63 -45.20
CA LYS A 567 30.04 -3.17 -45.58
C LYS A 567 30.42 -1.80 -45.00
N THR A 568 29.42 -0.94 -44.76
CA THR A 568 29.58 0.40 -44.15
C THR A 568 29.61 0.39 -42.61
N GLY A 569 29.64 -0.78 -41.98
CA GLY A 569 29.61 -0.96 -40.52
C GLY A 569 28.24 -0.70 -39.88
N LYS A 570 27.22 -0.32 -40.66
CA LYS A 570 25.86 -0.07 -40.15
C LYS A 570 25.18 -1.38 -39.77
N ARG A 571 24.60 -1.43 -38.56
CA ARG A 571 23.83 -2.58 -38.08
C ARG A 571 22.41 -2.61 -38.66
N PHE A 572 21.93 -3.79 -39.02
CA PHE A 572 20.58 -4.06 -39.54
C PHE A 572 20.14 -5.48 -39.15
N LEU A 573 18.85 -5.80 -39.26
CA LEU A 573 18.36 -7.18 -39.15
C LEU A 573 18.28 -7.80 -40.53
N GLY A 574 18.79 -9.02 -40.68
CA GLY A 574 18.67 -9.79 -41.92
C GLY A 574 18.24 -11.23 -41.64
N CYS A 575 17.51 -11.81 -42.59
CA CYS A 575 17.10 -13.21 -42.52
C CYS A 575 18.32 -14.16 -42.61
N THR A 576 18.31 -15.23 -41.82
CA THR A 576 19.32 -16.29 -41.86
C THR A 576 19.36 -17.01 -43.21
N LYS A 577 18.24 -17.10 -43.93
CA LYS A 577 18.10 -17.77 -45.24
C LYS A 577 18.52 -16.91 -46.46
N TYR A 578 19.20 -15.78 -46.27
CA TYR A 578 19.79 -15.00 -47.38
C TYR A 578 20.81 -15.86 -48.18
N PRO A 579 20.81 -15.86 -49.53
CA PRO A 579 20.13 -14.94 -50.45
C PRO A 579 18.68 -15.33 -50.83
N LYS A 580 18.19 -16.51 -50.41
CA LYS A 580 16.83 -16.98 -50.75
C LYS A 580 15.72 -16.12 -50.15
N CYS A 581 16.00 -15.44 -49.03
CA CYS A 581 15.13 -14.43 -48.43
C CYS A 581 15.90 -13.12 -48.26
N THR A 582 15.35 -12.02 -48.81
CA THR A 582 15.98 -10.68 -48.83
C THR A 582 15.39 -9.73 -47.77
N VAL A 583 14.54 -10.24 -46.89
CA VAL A 583 13.93 -9.45 -45.80
C VAL A 583 15.02 -8.86 -44.92
N THR A 584 15.03 -7.53 -44.84
CA THR A 584 15.94 -6.77 -43.99
C THR A 584 15.22 -5.61 -43.31
N TYR A 585 15.65 -5.27 -42.10
CA TYR A 585 15.13 -4.11 -41.36
C TYR A 585 16.26 -3.22 -40.84
N PRO A 586 16.24 -1.91 -41.12
CA PRO A 586 17.26 -1.00 -40.62
C PRO A 586 17.10 -0.78 -39.12
N LEU A 587 18.21 -0.90 -38.38
CA LEU A 587 18.25 -0.66 -36.94
C LEU A 587 18.83 0.72 -36.61
N PRO A 588 18.43 1.35 -35.49
CA PRO A 588 19.07 2.57 -34.99
C PRO A 588 20.57 2.33 -34.75
N GLN A 589 21.45 3.23 -35.17
CA GLN A 589 22.91 3.01 -35.11
C GLN A 589 23.53 3.35 -33.74
N LYS A 590 22.84 4.14 -32.92
CA LYS A 590 23.30 4.56 -31.57
C LYS A 590 22.33 4.03 -30.52
N GLY A 591 22.85 3.69 -29.34
CA GLY A 591 22.07 3.17 -28.21
C GLY A 591 22.16 1.65 -28.06
N LYS A 592 21.91 1.16 -26.83
CA LYS A 592 21.86 -0.27 -26.51
C LYS A 592 20.51 -0.84 -26.95
N LEU A 593 20.53 -1.88 -27.78
CA LEU A 593 19.34 -2.60 -28.22
C LEU A 593 19.10 -3.77 -27.26
N ILE A 594 17.84 -3.97 -26.88
CA ILE A 594 17.38 -5.12 -26.10
C ILE A 594 16.20 -5.71 -26.87
N VAL A 595 16.29 -6.99 -27.24
CA VAL A 595 15.19 -7.72 -27.87
C VAL A 595 14.09 -7.90 -26.82
N LEU A 596 12.84 -7.65 -27.18
CA LEU A 596 11.69 -7.98 -26.34
C LEU A 596 11.08 -9.27 -26.90
N ASN A 597 10.80 -10.25 -26.05
CA ASN A 597 10.05 -11.47 -26.41
C ASN A 597 8.55 -11.14 -26.60
N LYS A 598 8.26 -10.14 -27.44
CA LYS A 598 6.92 -9.65 -27.76
C LYS A 598 6.84 -9.33 -29.25
N GLU A 599 5.78 -9.80 -29.87
CA GLU A 599 5.44 -9.48 -31.26
C GLU A 599 4.52 -8.26 -31.30
N CYS A 600 4.56 -7.52 -32.40
CA CYS A 600 3.67 -6.38 -32.60
C CYS A 600 2.26 -6.85 -32.93
N GLU A 601 1.26 -6.39 -32.15
CA GLU A 601 -0.15 -6.75 -32.33
C GLU A 601 -0.71 -6.44 -33.73
N THR A 602 -0.09 -5.51 -34.48
CA THR A 602 -0.58 -5.05 -35.79
C THR A 602 0.12 -5.72 -36.98
N CYS A 603 1.38 -6.09 -36.85
CA CYS A 603 2.17 -6.59 -38.00
C CYS A 603 2.99 -7.85 -37.68
N GLN A 604 2.79 -8.44 -36.50
CA GLN A 604 3.45 -9.65 -35.99
C GLN A 604 4.99 -9.63 -36.00
N ALA A 605 5.60 -8.49 -36.35
CA ALA A 605 7.04 -8.32 -36.33
C ALA A 605 7.55 -8.18 -34.89
N PRO A 606 8.74 -8.68 -34.58
CA PRO A 606 9.32 -8.60 -33.24
C PRO A 606 9.51 -7.14 -32.77
N MET A 607 9.39 -6.93 -31.45
CA MET A 607 9.55 -5.63 -30.80
C MET A 607 10.95 -5.51 -30.16
N ILE A 608 11.54 -4.32 -30.24
CA ILE A 608 12.85 -4.03 -29.65
C ILE A 608 12.77 -2.81 -28.73
N ARG A 609 13.57 -2.81 -27.67
CA ARG A 609 13.76 -1.65 -26.79
C ARG A 609 15.11 -1.00 -27.06
N LEU A 610 15.09 0.28 -27.42
CA LEU A 610 16.30 1.09 -27.60
C LEU A 610 16.54 1.94 -26.34
N ILE A 611 17.72 1.81 -25.74
CA ILE A 611 18.17 2.63 -24.62
C ILE A 611 19.24 3.61 -25.12
N ASN A 612 18.93 4.90 -25.05
CA ASN A 612 19.86 6.00 -25.26
C ASN A 612 20.16 6.68 -23.92
N GLN A 613 21.22 7.49 -23.86
CA GLN A 613 21.65 8.20 -22.63
C GLN A 613 20.55 9.03 -21.93
N ARG A 614 19.50 9.45 -22.65
CA ARG A 614 18.41 10.31 -22.13
C ARG A 614 17.03 9.66 -22.13
N SER A 615 16.84 8.49 -22.74
CA SER A 615 15.51 7.90 -22.92
C SER A 615 15.59 6.43 -23.33
N ALA A 616 14.67 5.62 -22.82
CA ALA A 616 14.42 4.26 -23.30
C ALA A 616 13.01 4.16 -23.89
N PHE A 617 12.87 3.62 -25.10
CA PHE A 617 11.56 3.39 -25.71
C PHE A 617 11.53 2.05 -26.46
N ALA A 618 10.36 1.39 -26.45
CA ALA A 618 10.10 0.19 -27.24
C ALA A 618 9.55 0.59 -28.62
N MET A 619 9.95 -0.13 -29.66
CA MET A 619 9.46 0.09 -31.03
C MET A 619 9.37 -1.22 -31.80
N CYS A 620 8.40 -1.27 -32.71
CA CYS A 620 8.31 -2.33 -33.72
C CYS A 620 9.49 -2.25 -34.68
N ILE A 621 10.01 -3.38 -35.15
CA ILE A 621 11.09 -3.43 -36.14
C ILE A 621 10.63 -2.98 -37.52
N ASN A 622 9.39 -3.30 -37.91
CA ASN A 622 8.84 -2.91 -39.19
C ASN A 622 8.61 -1.38 -39.22
N HIS A 623 9.27 -0.67 -40.14
CA HIS A 623 9.11 0.79 -40.32
C HIS A 623 7.85 1.16 -41.08
N ASN A 624 7.17 0.19 -41.69
CA ASN A 624 5.90 0.36 -42.40
C ASN A 624 4.67 -0.05 -41.56
N CYS A 625 4.86 -0.35 -40.27
CA CYS A 625 3.75 -0.67 -39.36
C CYS A 625 2.87 0.57 -39.06
N ALA A 626 1.55 0.38 -39.06
CA ALA A 626 0.56 1.44 -38.83
C ALA A 626 0.74 2.16 -37.47
N THR A 627 1.23 1.47 -36.44
CA THR A 627 1.55 2.05 -35.12
C THR A 627 2.62 3.15 -35.16
N LYS A 628 3.38 3.26 -36.26
CA LYS A 628 4.40 4.31 -36.47
C LYS A 628 3.90 5.50 -37.30
N GLU A 629 2.66 5.53 -37.79
CA GLU A 629 2.16 6.68 -38.56
C GLU A 629 2.14 7.98 -37.75
N GLU A 630 1.72 7.92 -36.47
CA GLU A 630 1.80 9.08 -35.57
C GLU A 630 3.24 9.56 -35.33
N TRP A 631 4.20 8.62 -35.32
CA TRP A 631 5.62 8.95 -35.21
C TRP A 631 6.17 9.60 -36.48
N LYS A 632 5.78 9.09 -37.67
CA LYS A 632 6.14 9.70 -38.96
C LYS A 632 5.55 11.11 -39.08
N LYS A 633 4.27 11.31 -38.70
CA LYS A 633 3.63 12.64 -38.65
C LYS A 633 4.34 13.59 -37.69
N ARG A 634 4.65 13.16 -36.46
CA ARG A 634 5.40 13.98 -35.48
C ARG A 634 6.84 14.28 -35.90
N ALA A 635 7.50 13.35 -36.59
CA ALA A 635 8.85 13.57 -37.13
C ALA A 635 8.83 14.54 -38.31
N ALA A 636 7.83 14.45 -39.19
CA ALA A 636 7.60 15.39 -40.29
C ALA A 636 7.27 16.79 -39.75
N GLU A 637 6.40 16.90 -38.73
CA GLU A 637 6.09 18.17 -38.05
C GLU A 637 7.32 18.77 -37.35
N LYS A 638 8.20 17.95 -36.75
CA LYS A 638 9.46 18.42 -36.17
C LYS A 638 10.45 18.91 -37.23
N LYS A 639 10.52 18.23 -38.38
CA LYS A 639 11.35 18.66 -39.52
C LYS A 639 10.81 19.98 -40.08
N ALA A 640 9.50 20.11 -40.27
CA ALA A 640 8.84 21.34 -40.71
C ALA A 640 9.06 22.51 -39.71
N LYS A 641 8.94 22.26 -38.39
CA LYS A 641 9.23 23.26 -37.35
C LYS A 641 10.72 23.62 -37.23
N ALA A 642 11.63 22.73 -37.63
CA ALA A 642 13.06 23.02 -37.67
C ALA A 642 13.45 23.90 -38.86
N LEU A 643 12.74 23.77 -40.00
CA LEU A 643 12.90 24.66 -41.16
C LEU A 643 12.27 26.06 -40.97
N GLN A 644 11.35 26.24 -40.00
CA GLN A 644 10.66 27.51 -39.75
C GLN A 644 11.25 28.37 -38.62
N LYS A 645 12.42 28.01 -38.05
CA LYS A 645 13.09 28.90 -37.07
C LYS A 645 14.00 29.91 -37.79
N PRO A 646 13.82 31.22 -37.60
CA PRO A 646 14.76 32.20 -38.13
C PRO A 646 16.11 32.09 -37.40
N ALA A 647 17.19 32.29 -38.13
CA ALA A 647 18.55 32.26 -37.62
C ALA A 647 18.77 33.38 -36.59
N THR A 648 18.69 33.06 -35.29
CA THR A 648 19.09 33.98 -34.24
C THR A 648 20.61 34.13 -34.23
N LYS A 649 21.08 35.36 -34.46
CA LYS A 649 22.49 35.79 -34.42
C LYS A 649 23.18 35.25 -33.16
N LYS A 650 24.33 34.57 -33.36
CA LYS A 650 25.24 34.17 -32.27
C LYS A 650 25.79 35.43 -31.60
N ALA A 651 25.62 35.55 -30.28
CA ALA A 651 26.35 36.52 -29.47
C ALA A 651 27.87 36.16 -29.45
N PRO A 652 28.79 37.15 -29.32
CA PRO A 652 30.21 36.88 -29.38
C PRO A 652 30.67 36.08 -28.14
N LYS A 653 31.53 35.08 -28.38
CA LYS A 653 32.24 34.35 -27.33
C LYS A 653 33.09 35.33 -26.52
N LYS A 654 32.85 35.40 -25.20
CA LYS A 654 33.82 35.99 -24.26
C LYS A 654 35.09 35.12 -24.28
N THR A 655 36.20 35.76 -24.62
CA THR A 655 37.56 35.24 -24.54
C THR A 655 37.89 34.86 -23.09
N ALA A 656 38.39 33.65 -22.91
CA ALA A 656 38.94 33.19 -21.63
C ALA A 656 40.28 33.88 -21.40
N THR A 657 40.36 34.70 -20.36
CA THR A 657 41.59 35.27 -19.83
C THR A 657 42.46 34.18 -19.22
N THR A 658 43.67 34.07 -19.73
CA THR A 658 44.83 33.39 -19.16
C THR A 658 45.22 33.98 -17.80
N LYS A 659 45.52 33.12 -16.83
CA LYS A 659 46.33 33.32 -15.60
C LYS A 659 46.26 32.02 -14.80
N ALA A 660 47.27 31.45 -14.17
CA ALA A 660 48.73 31.51 -14.23
C ALA A 660 49.19 30.24 -13.49
N LYS A 661 50.28 29.61 -13.91
CA LYS A 661 50.95 28.54 -13.14
C LYS A 661 51.51 29.13 -11.85
N THR A 662 51.16 28.58 -10.70
CA THR A 662 51.95 28.72 -9.47
C THR A 662 52.19 27.35 -8.85
N THR A 663 53.45 26.94 -8.98
CA THR A 663 54.14 25.88 -8.24
C THR A 663 54.07 26.16 -6.73
N ARG A 664 53.79 25.13 -5.91
CA ARG A 664 54.06 25.18 -4.48
C ARG A 664 54.94 24.01 -4.06
N LYS A 665 56.17 24.38 -3.73
CA LYS A 665 57.26 23.57 -3.16
C LYS A 665 56.81 22.87 -1.88
N LYS A 666 57.32 21.65 -1.72
CA LYS A 666 57.64 20.98 -0.46
C LYS A 666 58.25 21.96 0.56
N LYS A 667 57.82 21.88 1.82
CA LYS A 667 58.69 22.10 2.98
C LYS A 667 58.34 21.10 4.07
N LYS A 668 59.39 20.43 4.55
CA LYS A 668 59.49 19.67 5.79
C LYS A 668 59.17 20.60 6.98
N ASN A 669 58.34 20.14 7.89
CA ASN A 669 58.71 19.72 9.25
C ASN A 669 57.55 18.95 9.86
#